data_AF-A0A1H6P4T7-F1
#
_entry.id   AF-A0A1H6P4T7-F1
#
_cell.length_a   1.000
_cell.length_b   1.000
_cell.length_c   1.000
_cell.angle_alpha   90.00
_cell.angle_beta   90.00
_cell.angle_gamma   90.00
#
_symmetry.space_group_name_H-M   'P 1'
#
loop_
_entity.id
_entity.type
_entity.pdbx_description
1 polymer ?
#
loop_
_entity_poly.entity_id
_entity_poly.type
_entity_poly.pdbx_seq_one_letter_code
_entity_poly.pdbx_strand_id
1 'polypeptide(L)'
;MTAETAEAMGTRLQDPRQPVEVIAPRELQDPTAPDAPGLDSDYVDLLRQELEEAQSKIAVLNSELDEIRQSITWRATQPLRALSDLLPFGLRQHAHGTFRAAYRTLRYHIPRRIRSILGSSILSFLLPMRRIGAPDRIQREYGRWIRNFDTLSDVDRAQVRADVARFKSLPIISVVMPVYETPVEILREAIDSVVNQLYPHWELCVADDASKAPHVRKLLDAYMQQDGRIKCSFRESNGHISAASNSALALATGDYVALLDHDDVLSEHALYMVVEAIQRHPDADVFYSDEDKLSAAGKRSDPHFKPDWSPELFYGQNYLNHLTVYKRSAIEQTGGFRLGFEGSQDYDLALRVISSTRQPIVHIPHVLYHWRIFKGAGTMSSQNLGKATNAARRALVEHFAGLDIPVVVDDVNGSFHRVVRPNPANWPKISVVIPTRDYLDVLEIVIDGLRTKTDYPDLEIVIADNDSTHPETLTYLASLKEQGVRIIECKGAFNYSDINNKAIAVSTGELALLLNNDISMLDAGWLKEMARYFIDPKIGIVGPKLLYPDGTLQHAGVTIGLGGVAGHRCVGYPGDEPGRFGRLALAQDVSCVTGACLLIRRSLFDEVGGLDAHNLPVAFNDVDLCLRVQEAGYRIIWTPYAVLTHHESKSRGSDLAGEKLVRFQREVQFMRTKWGKRLVSDPFFNPNLSLQTIIPSLAHPPRAQRPWKH
;
A
#
# COMPACT_ATOMS: atom_id res chain seq x y z
N MET A 1 44.32 5.67 46.89
CA MET A 1 44.65 6.84 47.73
C MET A 1 43.37 7.61 47.98
N THR A 2 43.30 8.10 49.21
CA THR A 2 42.18 8.61 49.99
C THR A 2 41.36 9.74 49.36
N ALA A 3 40.10 9.78 49.76
CA ALA A 3 39.28 10.98 49.79
C ALA A 3 39.90 12.02 50.72
N GLU A 4 40.21 13.21 50.21
CA GLU A 4 40.26 14.50 50.91
C GLU A 4 40.79 15.56 49.94
N THR A 5 39.86 16.22 49.25
CA THR A 5 39.95 17.63 48.77
C THR A 5 38.65 17.94 48.01
N ALA A 6 37.55 17.88 48.75
CA ALA A 6 36.37 18.67 48.45
C ALA A 6 36.54 19.99 49.21
N GLU A 7 36.70 21.12 48.51
CA GLU A 7 36.30 22.48 48.94
C GLU A 7 36.91 23.54 48.01
N ALA A 8 36.24 23.81 46.89
CA ALA A 8 36.26 25.12 46.23
C ALA A 8 35.22 25.13 45.11
N MET A 9 33.94 25.28 45.48
CA MET A 9 32.89 26.02 44.76
C MET A 9 31.52 25.57 45.26
N GLY A 10 31.15 26.09 46.42
CA GLY A 10 29.75 26.17 46.83
C GLY A 10 29.07 27.38 46.17
N THR A 11 27.73 27.32 46.13
CA THR A 11 26.73 28.33 45.71
C THR A 11 26.52 28.49 44.19
N ARG A 12 25.30 28.48 43.63
CA ARG A 12 23.92 28.52 44.16
C ARG A 12 23.00 27.86 43.11
N LEU A 13 22.11 26.97 43.56
CA LEU A 13 20.95 26.52 42.79
C LEU A 13 19.99 27.70 42.59
N GLN A 14 19.68 28.05 41.33
CA GLN A 14 18.53 28.89 41.00
C GLN A 14 17.35 27.99 40.60
N ASP A 15 16.21 28.25 41.22
CA ASP A 15 14.90 27.62 41.04
C ASP A 15 14.36 27.85 39.62
N PRO A 16 13.91 26.81 38.88
CA PRO A 16 13.48 26.93 37.48
C PRO A 16 12.10 27.60 37.29
N ARG A 17 11.60 28.40 38.24
CA ARG A 17 10.28 29.06 38.19
C ARG A 17 10.29 30.59 38.20
N GLN A 18 11.37 31.25 37.78
CA GLN A 18 11.34 32.70 37.54
C GLN A 18 11.34 33.05 36.04
N PRO A 19 10.60 34.10 35.61
CA PRO A 19 10.70 34.60 34.25
C PRO A 19 12.09 35.20 34.03
N VAL A 20 12.68 34.95 32.86
CA VAL A 20 13.95 35.55 32.45
C VAL A 20 13.72 37.04 32.22
N GLU A 21 14.38 37.91 32.99
CA GLU A 21 14.37 39.35 32.76
C GLU A 21 15.05 39.71 31.43
N VAL A 22 14.39 40.56 30.66
CA VAL A 22 14.91 41.15 29.41
C VAL A 22 16.04 42.10 29.76
N ILE A 23 17.27 41.74 29.38
CA ILE A 23 18.45 42.62 29.54
C ILE A 23 18.38 43.72 28.48
N ALA A 24 18.21 44.97 28.90
CA ALA A 24 18.29 46.14 28.04
C ALA A 24 19.74 46.38 27.54
N PRO A 25 19.94 46.90 26.32
CA PRO A 25 21.28 47.03 25.74
C PRO A 25 22.06 48.12 26.46
N ARG A 26 23.18 47.75 27.08
CA ARG A 26 24.17 48.69 27.63
C ARG A 26 24.99 49.28 26.48
N GLU A 27 24.96 50.62 26.37
CA GLU A 27 25.90 51.40 25.58
C GLU A 27 27.34 51.10 26.04
N LEU A 28 28.20 50.72 25.10
CA LEU A 28 29.65 50.61 25.29
C LEU A 28 30.34 51.61 24.37
N GLN A 29 30.67 52.77 24.94
CA GLN A 29 31.73 53.67 24.48
C GLN A 29 33.02 53.25 25.19
N ASP A 30 33.99 52.70 24.46
CA ASP A 30 35.43 52.94 24.68
C ASP A 30 36.24 52.48 23.45
N PRO A 31 36.96 53.37 22.75
CA PRO A 31 37.75 53.03 21.57
C PRO A 31 39.19 52.72 21.99
N THR A 32 39.59 51.43 22.01
CA THR A 32 40.99 50.97 21.82
C THR A 32 41.11 49.45 21.99
N ALA A 33 40.89 48.70 20.92
CA ALA A 33 41.43 47.34 20.75
C ALA A 33 41.49 46.98 19.25
N PRO A 34 42.56 46.32 18.76
CA PRO A 34 42.84 46.21 17.34
C PRO A 34 42.03 45.08 16.65
N ASP A 35 41.54 45.40 15.45
CA ASP A 35 41.11 44.56 14.33
C ASP A 35 40.73 43.09 14.63
N ALA A 36 39.43 42.86 14.87
CA ALA A 36 38.79 41.58 14.59
C ALA A 36 38.18 41.62 13.17
N PRO A 37 38.42 40.61 12.32
CA PRO A 37 37.92 40.61 10.94
C PRO A 37 36.39 40.63 10.96
N GLY A 38 35.81 41.57 10.20
CA GLY A 38 34.38 41.78 10.09
C GLY A 38 33.66 40.49 9.70
N LEU A 39 32.72 40.07 10.54
CA LEU A 39 31.75 39.03 10.19
C LEU A 39 30.93 39.54 9.00
N ASP A 40 30.89 38.74 7.95
CA ASP A 40 30.18 39.00 6.71
C ASP A 40 28.72 39.38 7.00
N SER A 41 28.23 40.47 6.40
CA SER A 41 26.86 40.98 6.61
C SER A 41 25.84 39.89 6.31
N ASP A 42 26.11 39.08 5.29
CA ASP A 42 25.26 37.97 4.86
C ASP A 42 25.20 36.85 5.91
N TYR A 43 26.26 36.65 6.71
CA TYR A 43 26.27 35.64 7.76
C TYR A 43 25.49 36.10 9.01
N VAL A 44 25.53 37.40 9.31
CA VAL A 44 24.73 37.99 10.40
C VAL A 44 23.24 37.97 10.04
N ASP A 45 22.89 38.22 8.78
CA ASP A 45 21.50 38.14 8.31
C ASP A 45 20.99 36.70 8.26
N LEU A 46 21.82 35.73 7.86
CA LEU A 46 21.49 34.29 7.94
C LEU A 46 21.19 33.86 9.38
N LEU A 47 22.03 34.26 10.35
CA LEU A 47 21.83 33.94 11.76
C LEU A 47 20.57 34.61 12.35
N ARG A 48 20.23 35.81 11.89
CA ARG A 48 18.96 36.46 12.28
C ARG A 48 17.75 35.70 11.73
N GLN A 49 17.82 35.24 10.49
CA GLN A 49 16.76 34.44 9.88
C GLN A 49 16.59 33.10 10.59
N GLU A 50 17.68 32.40 10.93
CA GLU A 50 17.64 31.16 11.72
C GLU A 50 17.07 31.39 13.13
N LEU A 51 17.39 32.53 13.75
CA LEU A 51 16.87 32.89 15.07
C LEU A 51 15.35 33.17 15.03
N GLU A 52 14.86 33.89 14.02
CA GLU A 52 13.43 34.13 13.81
C GLU A 52 12.66 32.83 13.53
N GLU A 53 13.21 31.94 12.70
CA GLU A 53 12.62 30.61 12.47
C GLU A 53 12.59 29.76 13.75
N ALA A 54 13.66 29.76 14.53
CA ALA A 54 13.72 29.03 15.79
C ALA A 54 12.72 29.59 16.83
N GLN A 55 12.59 30.91 16.93
CA GLN A 55 11.62 31.57 17.81
C GLN A 55 10.18 31.29 17.40
N SER A 56 9.87 31.31 16.10
CA SER A 56 8.57 30.92 15.56
C SER A 56 8.24 29.46 15.88
N LYS A 57 9.22 28.55 15.74
CA LYS A 57 9.07 27.12 16.07
C LYS A 57 8.83 26.90 17.57
N ILE A 58 9.51 27.65 18.43
CA ILE A 58 9.29 27.63 19.88
C ILE A 58 7.89 28.13 20.23
N ALA A 59 7.41 29.20 19.57
CA ALA A 59 6.06 29.72 19.78
C ALA A 59 4.97 28.69 19.41
N VAL A 60 5.13 28.00 18.26
CA VAL A 60 4.24 26.92 17.83
C VAL A 60 4.29 25.74 18.82
N LEU A 61 5.48 25.29 19.23
CA LEU A 61 5.63 24.20 20.20
C LEU A 61 5.06 24.54 21.58
N ASN A 62 5.15 25.79 22.02
CA ASN A 62 4.55 26.25 23.26
C ASN A 62 3.01 26.29 23.16
N SER A 63 2.47 26.71 22.03
CA SER A 63 1.02 26.64 21.75
C SER A 63 0.51 25.20 21.76
N GLU A 64 1.23 24.26 21.11
CA GLU A 64 0.91 22.83 21.14
C GLU A 64 1.01 22.24 22.55
N LEU A 65 2.02 22.64 23.33
CA LEU A 65 2.16 22.21 24.73
C LEU A 65 1.02 22.72 25.61
N ASP A 66 0.55 23.95 25.39
CA ASP A 66 -0.56 24.52 26.14
C ASP A 66 -1.91 23.90 25.73
N GLU A 67 -2.11 23.56 24.46
CA GLU A 67 -3.25 22.75 24.00
C GLU A 67 -3.24 21.35 24.64
N ILE A 68 -2.08 20.69 24.67
CA ILE A 68 -1.91 19.40 25.37
C ILE A 68 -2.23 19.57 26.86
N ARG A 69 -1.73 20.64 27.50
CA ARG A 69 -1.97 20.91 28.92
C ARG A 69 -3.44 21.18 29.23
N GLN A 70 -4.18 21.72 28.28
CA GLN A 70 -5.61 21.98 28.41
C GLN A 70 -6.49 20.78 28.01
N SER A 71 -5.95 19.75 27.35
CA SER A 71 -6.68 18.55 26.95
C SER A 71 -7.22 17.71 28.13
N ILE A 72 -8.35 17.04 27.90
CA ILE A 72 -9.03 16.17 28.89
C ILE A 72 -8.12 15.02 29.35
N THR A 73 -7.31 14.48 28.45
CA THR A 73 -6.33 13.41 28.69
C THR A 73 -5.17 13.85 29.60
N TRP A 74 -4.70 15.10 29.45
CA TRP A 74 -3.69 15.65 30.35
C TRP A 74 -4.25 15.84 31.76
N ARG A 75 -5.47 16.40 31.89
CA ARG A 75 -6.13 16.54 33.20
C ARG A 75 -6.42 15.17 33.85
N ALA A 76 -6.86 14.18 33.07
CA ALA A 76 -7.15 12.82 33.55
C ALA A 76 -5.90 12.05 34.02
N THR A 77 -4.72 12.36 33.49
CA THR A 77 -3.45 11.71 33.86
C THR A 77 -2.67 12.47 34.95
N GLN A 78 -3.21 13.58 35.46
CA GLN A 78 -2.58 14.42 36.49
C GLN A 78 -2.15 13.65 37.76
N PRO A 79 -2.93 12.70 38.31
CA PRO A 79 -2.54 11.94 39.51
C PRO A 79 -1.32 11.04 39.26
N LEU A 80 -1.22 10.44 38.07
CA LEU A 80 -0.11 9.57 37.68
C LEU A 80 1.18 10.35 37.44
N ARG A 81 1.07 11.59 36.96
CA ARG A 81 2.22 12.47 36.70
C ARG A 81 2.76 13.08 37.99
N ALA A 82 1.89 13.46 38.92
CA ALA A 82 2.28 13.85 40.28
C ALA A 82 3.04 12.73 41.03
N LEU A 83 2.67 11.47 40.77
CA LEU A 83 3.39 10.28 41.28
C LEU A 83 4.78 10.10 40.66
N SER A 84 4.96 10.45 39.37
CA SER A 84 6.27 10.45 38.72
C SER A 84 7.17 11.60 39.19
N ASP A 85 6.56 12.70 39.63
CA ASP A 85 7.29 13.88 40.09
C ASP A 85 7.89 13.72 41.50
N LEU A 86 7.40 12.76 42.28
CA LEU A 86 7.97 12.37 43.58
C LEU A 86 9.26 11.53 43.47
N LEU A 87 9.67 11.14 42.26
CA LEU A 87 10.89 10.35 42.04
C LEU A 87 12.13 11.23 41.79
N PRO A 88 13.28 10.94 42.45
CA PRO A 88 14.53 11.64 42.21
C PRO A 88 14.98 11.57 40.74
N PHE A 89 15.61 12.64 40.25
CA PHE A 89 15.95 12.87 38.83
C PHE A 89 16.65 11.68 38.14
N GLY A 90 17.55 10.97 38.85
CA GLY A 90 18.27 9.81 38.30
C GLY A 90 17.41 8.58 38.01
N LEU A 91 16.26 8.42 38.70
CA LEU A 91 15.32 7.31 38.47
C LEU A 91 14.31 7.60 37.35
N ARG A 92 14.11 8.88 36.98
CA ARG A 92 13.21 9.27 35.88
C ARG A 92 13.72 8.80 34.51
N GLN A 93 15.05 8.72 34.30
CA GLN A 93 15.62 8.28 33.02
C GLN A 93 15.63 6.75 32.83
N HIS A 94 15.47 5.95 33.89
CA HIS A 94 15.50 4.48 33.81
C HIS A 94 14.12 3.81 33.86
N ALA A 95 13.03 4.59 33.88
CA ALA A 95 11.65 4.08 33.93
C ALA A 95 11.17 3.33 32.67
N HIS A 96 11.92 3.37 31.56
CA HIS A 96 11.62 2.56 30.37
C HIS A 96 11.90 1.05 30.57
N GLY A 97 12.75 0.67 31.52
CA GLY A 97 13.09 -0.74 31.80
C GLY A 97 12.13 -1.45 32.75
N THR A 98 11.57 -0.73 33.72
CA THR A 98 10.69 -1.30 34.77
C THR A 98 9.28 -1.58 34.28
N PHE A 99 8.80 -0.86 33.26
CA PHE A 99 7.51 -1.14 32.60
C PHE A 99 7.50 -2.53 31.93
N ARG A 100 8.64 -2.97 31.38
CA ARG A 100 8.79 -4.27 30.71
C ARG A 100 8.90 -5.44 31.70
N ALA A 101 9.46 -5.17 32.89
CA ALA A 101 9.51 -6.13 34.00
C ALA A 101 8.13 -6.27 34.67
N ALA A 102 7.45 -5.17 34.97
CA ALA A 102 6.07 -5.18 35.48
C ALA A 102 5.10 -5.85 34.50
N TYR A 103 5.24 -5.61 33.19
CA TYR A 103 4.49 -6.29 32.13
C TYR A 103 4.75 -7.81 32.07
N ARG A 104 5.97 -8.27 32.34
CA ARG A 104 6.30 -9.70 32.42
C ARG A 104 5.70 -10.38 33.65
N THR A 105 5.66 -9.70 34.79
CA THR A 105 5.08 -10.23 36.04
C THR A 105 3.55 -10.24 35.99
N LEU A 106 2.92 -9.17 35.48
CA LEU A 106 1.46 -9.13 35.25
C LEU A 106 1.00 -10.18 34.22
N ARG A 107 1.81 -10.48 33.20
CA ARG A 107 1.50 -11.50 32.18
C ARG A 107 1.34 -12.92 32.73
N TYR A 108 1.89 -13.23 33.91
CA TYR A 108 1.81 -14.55 34.55
C TYR A 108 0.63 -14.71 35.52
N HIS A 109 0.03 -13.61 36.00
CA HIS A 109 -1.05 -13.63 37.01
C HIS A 109 -2.44 -13.36 36.44
N ILE A 110 -2.57 -13.18 35.12
CA ILE A 110 -3.87 -12.95 34.46
C ILE A 110 -4.51 -14.31 34.11
N PRO A 111 -5.71 -14.64 34.64
CA PRO A 111 -6.42 -15.88 34.34
C PRO A 111 -6.66 -16.06 32.83
N ARG A 112 -6.57 -17.30 32.34
CA ARG A 112 -6.69 -17.66 30.90
C ARG A 112 -7.93 -17.07 30.18
N ARG A 113 -9.02 -16.77 30.90
CA ARG A 113 -10.24 -16.14 30.35
C ARG A 113 -10.10 -14.65 30.00
N ILE A 114 -9.12 -13.93 30.55
CA ILE A 114 -8.92 -12.48 30.29
C ILE A 114 -7.92 -12.26 29.13
N ARG A 115 -7.07 -13.24 28.83
CA ARG A 115 -6.12 -13.19 27.69
C ARG A 115 -6.81 -13.12 26.32
N SER A 116 -8.07 -13.55 26.20
CA SER A 116 -8.86 -13.43 24.98
C SER A 116 -9.59 -12.07 24.84
N ILE A 117 -9.66 -11.29 25.92
CA ILE A 117 -10.42 -10.03 25.99
C ILE A 117 -9.52 -8.83 25.65
N LEU A 118 -8.26 -8.86 26.09
CA LEU A 118 -7.26 -7.83 25.77
C LEU A 118 -6.38 -8.27 24.60
N GLY A 119 -7.00 -8.42 23.43
CA GLY A 119 -6.29 -8.49 22.15
C GLY A 119 -5.64 -7.14 21.85
N SER A 120 -4.48 -7.17 21.20
CA SER A 120 -3.64 -6.02 20.81
C SER A 120 -4.31 -4.97 19.90
N SER A 121 -5.60 -5.11 19.58
CA SER A 121 -6.35 -4.26 18.66
C SER A 121 -6.83 -2.93 19.27
N ILE A 122 -6.93 -2.84 20.61
CA ILE A 122 -7.60 -1.73 21.31
C ILE A 122 -6.71 -0.47 21.41
N LEU A 123 -5.38 -0.63 21.50
CA LEU A 123 -4.48 0.51 21.74
C LEU A 123 -4.14 1.32 20.48
N SER A 124 -4.37 0.76 19.29
CA SER A 124 -4.09 1.41 18.01
C SER A 124 -5.08 2.52 17.62
N PHE A 125 -6.26 2.55 18.26
CA PHE A 125 -7.30 3.55 18.00
C PHE A 125 -7.23 4.79 18.92
N LEU A 126 -6.40 4.78 19.98
CA LEU A 126 -6.48 5.76 21.07
C LEU A 126 -5.18 6.55 21.34
N LEU A 127 -4.18 6.47 20.46
CA LEU A 127 -2.95 7.25 20.60
C LEU A 127 -3.05 8.56 19.81
N PRO A 128 -2.71 9.72 20.41
CA PRO A 128 -2.61 10.98 19.67
C PRO A 128 -1.63 10.80 18.51
N MET A 129 -2.09 11.09 17.30
CA MET A 129 -1.28 11.02 16.08
C MET A 129 -0.16 12.06 16.17
N ARG A 130 1.02 11.65 16.64
CA ARG A 130 2.24 12.36 16.30
C ARG A 130 2.45 12.23 14.79
N ARG A 131 2.87 13.31 14.13
CA ARG A 131 3.42 13.27 12.77
C ARG A 131 4.54 12.23 12.71
N ILE A 132 4.23 11.03 12.22
CA ILE A 132 5.22 9.98 11.99
C ILE A 132 5.63 10.08 10.53
N GLY A 133 6.53 11.01 10.24
CA GLY A 133 7.51 10.80 9.18
C GLY A 133 8.53 9.79 9.70
N ALA A 134 8.20 8.50 9.73
CA ALA A 134 9.19 7.49 10.09
C ALA A 134 10.01 7.14 8.85
N PRO A 135 11.35 7.24 8.89
CA PRO A 135 12.18 6.52 7.93
C PRO A 135 11.74 5.06 7.90
N ASP A 136 11.76 4.47 6.72
CA ASP A 136 11.13 3.21 6.37
C ASP A 136 11.43 2.07 7.38
N ARG A 137 10.43 1.74 8.22
CA ARG A 137 10.56 0.73 9.27
C ARG A 137 10.89 -0.64 8.70
N ILE A 138 10.31 -0.97 7.55
CA ILE A 138 10.55 -2.23 6.86
C ILE A 138 12.02 -2.32 6.47
N GLN A 139 12.61 -1.24 5.94
CA GLN A 139 14.03 -1.22 5.57
C GLN A 139 14.97 -1.52 6.75
N ARG A 140 14.64 -1.05 7.97
CA ARG A 140 15.42 -1.37 9.19
C ARG A 140 15.26 -2.81 9.65
N GLU A 141 14.07 -3.38 9.49
CA GLU A 141 13.75 -4.73 9.94
C GLU A 141 14.17 -5.81 8.93
N TYR A 142 14.36 -5.44 7.66
CA TYR A 142 14.52 -6.36 6.54
C TYR A 142 15.74 -7.28 6.66
N GLY A 143 16.90 -6.76 7.07
CA GLY A 143 18.09 -7.61 7.25
C GLY A 143 17.90 -8.72 8.30
N ARG A 144 17.08 -8.47 9.35
CA ARG A 144 16.71 -9.51 10.32
C ARG A 144 15.69 -10.48 9.74
N TRP A 145 14.73 -9.95 9.00
CA TRP A 145 13.73 -10.74 8.30
C TRP A 145 14.37 -11.75 7.35
N ILE A 146 15.35 -11.33 6.53
CA ILE A 146 16.09 -12.23 5.62
C ILE A 146 16.74 -13.38 6.39
N ARG A 147 17.52 -13.08 7.43
CA ARG A 147 18.24 -14.11 8.21
C ARG A 147 17.30 -15.14 8.84
N ASN A 148 16.12 -14.70 9.28
CA ASN A 148 15.16 -15.57 9.96
C ASN A 148 14.23 -16.30 8.99
N PHE A 149 13.89 -15.65 7.87
CA PHE A 149 12.74 -16.01 7.04
C PHE A 149 13.00 -16.14 5.54
N ASP A 150 14.20 -15.87 5.06
CA ASP A 150 14.52 -15.97 3.62
C ASP A 150 15.88 -16.63 3.35
N THR A 151 16.67 -16.92 4.38
CA THR A 151 17.90 -17.70 4.26
C THR A 151 17.58 -19.20 4.39
N LEU A 152 18.04 -20.01 3.42
CA LEU A 152 17.93 -21.46 3.47
C LEU A 152 19.06 -22.07 4.30
N SER A 153 18.69 -23.02 5.16
CA SER A 153 19.61 -23.96 5.81
C SER A 153 19.89 -25.17 4.91
N ASP A 154 20.89 -25.97 5.25
CA ASP A 154 21.19 -27.20 4.50
C ASP A 154 20.04 -28.22 4.59
N VAL A 155 19.29 -28.20 5.69
CA VAL A 155 18.06 -29.01 5.84
C VAL A 155 16.99 -28.53 4.87
N ASP A 156 16.79 -27.21 4.73
CA ASP A 156 15.86 -26.66 3.73
C ASP A 156 16.27 -27.09 2.31
N ARG A 157 17.57 -26.99 1.96
CA ARG A 157 18.09 -27.41 0.65
C ARG A 157 17.88 -28.90 0.37
N ALA A 158 18.13 -29.75 1.36
CA ALA A 158 17.92 -31.19 1.24
C ALA A 158 16.44 -31.52 1.02
N GLN A 159 15.54 -30.85 1.75
CA GLN A 159 14.10 -31.04 1.61
C GLN A 159 13.58 -30.54 0.26
N VAL A 160 14.04 -29.38 -0.21
CA VAL A 160 13.72 -28.89 -1.56
C VAL A 160 14.09 -29.93 -2.63
N ARG A 161 15.28 -30.53 -2.56
CA ARG A 161 15.69 -31.60 -3.49
C ARG A 161 14.81 -32.84 -3.38
N ALA A 162 14.40 -33.22 -2.17
CA ALA A 162 13.48 -34.33 -1.93
C ALA A 162 12.06 -34.05 -2.47
N ASP A 163 11.61 -32.80 -2.43
CA ASP A 163 10.34 -32.37 -3.00
C ASP A 163 10.37 -32.41 -4.53
N VAL A 164 11.45 -31.92 -5.15
CA VAL A 164 11.64 -32.01 -6.61
C VAL A 164 11.53 -33.45 -7.10
N ALA A 165 12.16 -34.39 -6.39
CA ALA A 165 12.08 -35.82 -6.72
C ALA A 165 10.65 -36.40 -6.64
N ARG A 166 9.71 -35.70 -5.99
CA ARG A 166 8.30 -36.08 -5.82
C ARG A 166 7.34 -35.29 -6.72
N PHE A 167 7.82 -34.30 -7.47
CA PHE A 167 6.97 -33.53 -8.36
C PHE A 167 6.39 -34.42 -9.47
N LYS A 168 5.13 -34.17 -9.83
CA LYS A 168 4.42 -34.92 -10.88
C LYS A 168 4.82 -34.48 -12.28
N SER A 169 5.22 -33.22 -12.41
CA SER A 169 5.73 -32.63 -13.65
C SER A 169 7.10 -32.02 -13.35
N LEU A 170 8.01 -32.13 -14.31
CA LEU A 170 9.35 -31.57 -14.25
C LEU A 170 9.59 -30.73 -15.51
N PRO A 171 8.82 -29.63 -15.70
CA PRO A 171 8.93 -28.83 -16.90
C PRO A 171 10.32 -28.17 -16.96
N ILE A 172 10.85 -28.01 -18.17
CA ILE A 172 12.08 -27.24 -18.37
C ILE A 172 11.72 -25.76 -18.30
N ILE A 173 12.43 -25.01 -17.46
CA ILE A 173 12.36 -23.55 -17.44
C ILE A 173 13.51 -22.98 -18.29
N SER A 174 13.17 -22.30 -19.39
CA SER A 174 14.12 -21.57 -20.21
C SER A 174 14.33 -20.17 -19.62
N VAL A 175 15.52 -19.91 -19.08
CA VAL A 175 15.89 -18.58 -18.59
C VAL A 175 16.43 -17.77 -19.75
N VAL A 176 15.73 -16.71 -20.15
CA VAL A 176 16.10 -15.80 -21.23
C VAL A 176 16.91 -14.64 -20.66
N MET A 177 18.14 -14.48 -21.16
CA MET A 177 19.08 -13.47 -20.67
C MET A 177 19.74 -12.71 -21.85
N PRO A 178 19.26 -11.51 -22.21
CA PRO A 178 19.97 -10.61 -23.11
C PRO A 178 21.21 -10.04 -22.40
N VAL A 179 22.35 -9.94 -23.11
CA VAL A 179 23.65 -9.51 -22.54
C VAL A 179 24.25 -8.39 -23.40
N TYR A 180 24.77 -7.33 -22.78
CA TYR A 180 25.52 -6.30 -23.47
C TYR A 180 26.56 -5.61 -22.56
N GLU A 181 27.85 -5.70 -22.91
CA GLU A 181 28.97 -4.99 -22.26
C GLU A 181 29.06 -5.19 -20.73
N THR A 182 28.55 -6.30 -20.21
CA THR A 182 28.45 -6.56 -18.78
C THR A 182 29.84 -6.82 -18.16
N PRO A 183 30.18 -6.23 -17.00
CA PRO A 183 31.40 -6.56 -16.29
C PRO A 183 31.49 -8.05 -15.93
N VAL A 184 32.69 -8.62 -16.01
CA VAL A 184 32.92 -10.08 -15.88
C VAL A 184 32.36 -10.67 -14.59
N GLU A 185 32.56 -10.03 -13.44
CA GLU A 185 32.08 -10.56 -12.14
C GLU A 185 30.55 -10.48 -12.02
N ILE A 186 29.95 -9.44 -12.59
CA ILE A 186 28.50 -9.25 -12.57
C ILE A 186 27.81 -10.30 -13.44
N LEU A 187 28.31 -10.50 -14.66
CA LEU A 187 27.79 -11.53 -15.58
C LEU A 187 28.01 -12.94 -15.02
N ARG A 188 29.17 -13.19 -14.40
CA ARG A 188 29.48 -14.44 -13.72
C ARG A 188 28.45 -14.74 -12.63
N GLU A 189 28.20 -13.79 -11.74
CA GLU A 189 27.24 -13.96 -10.64
C GLU A 189 25.81 -14.21 -11.16
N ALA A 190 25.40 -13.53 -12.24
CA ALA A 190 24.10 -13.76 -12.87
C ALA A 190 23.98 -15.19 -13.41
N ILE A 191 24.96 -15.67 -14.18
CA ILE A 191 25.00 -17.04 -14.71
C ILE A 191 25.06 -18.07 -13.57
N ASP A 192 25.93 -17.86 -12.58
CA ASP A 192 26.07 -18.76 -11.43
C ASP A 192 24.78 -18.84 -10.61
N SER A 193 23.97 -17.78 -10.56
CA SER A 193 22.66 -17.81 -9.89
C SER A 193 21.68 -18.79 -10.55
N VAL A 194 21.79 -19.01 -11.86
CA VAL A 194 21.02 -20.00 -12.61
C VAL A 194 21.64 -21.39 -12.47
N VAL A 195 22.98 -21.47 -12.60
CA VAL A 195 23.72 -22.75 -12.47
C VAL A 195 23.45 -23.43 -11.13
N ASN A 196 23.39 -22.63 -10.05
CA ASN A 196 23.23 -23.11 -8.68
C ASN A 196 21.77 -23.35 -8.25
N GLN A 197 20.79 -23.27 -9.17
CA GLN A 197 19.39 -23.53 -8.83
C GLN A 197 19.19 -24.95 -8.28
N LEU A 198 18.41 -25.06 -7.21
CA LEU A 198 18.09 -26.34 -6.59
C LEU A 198 17.16 -27.22 -7.45
N TYR A 199 16.38 -26.59 -8.33
CA TYR A 199 15.63 -27.30 -9.37
C TYR A 199 16.55 -27.54 -10.58
N PRO A 200 16.74 -28.78 -11.05
CA PRO A 200 17.80 -29.08 -12.03
C PRO A 200 17.36 -28.96 -13.50
N HIS A 201 16.06 -28.89 -13.80
CA HIS A 201 15.54 -28.91 -15.17
C HIS A 201 15.36 -27.49 -15.71
N TRP A 202 16.47 -26.88 -16.09
CA TRP A 202 16.50 -25.55 -16.69
C TRP A 202 17.44 -25.53 -17.89
N GLU A 203 17.31 -24.48 -18.68
CA GLU A 203 18.31 -24.08 -19.67
C GLU A 203 18.49 -22.57 -19.62
N LEU A 204 19.71 -22.11 -19.90
CA LEU A 204 20.03 -20.68 -19.92
C LEU A 204 20.24 -20.26 -21.38
N CYS A 205 19.32 -19.46 -21.88
CA CYS A 205 19.28 -18.97 -23.25
C CYS A 205 19.81 -17.53 -23.28
N VAL A 206 21.05 -17.37 -23.73
CA VAL A 206 21.77 -16.09 -23.72
C VAL A 206 21.81 -15.51 -25.13
N ALA A 207 21.57 -14.20 -25.25
CA ALA A 207 21.86 -13.46 -26.46
C ALA A 207 22.83 -12.32 -26.17
N ASP A 208 24.07 -12.46 -26.61
CA ASP A 208 25.05 -11.37 -26.58
C ASP A 208 24.73 -10.40 -27.73
N ASP A 209 24.33 -9.18 -27.38
CA ASP A 209 23.90 -8.13 -28.30
C ASP A 209 25.09 -7.33 -28.87
N ALA A 210 26.06 -8.06 -29.42
CA ALA A 210 27.30 -7.55 -29.99
C ALA A 210 28.16 -6.78 -28.97
N SER A 211 28.44 -7.38 -27.80
CA SER A 211 29.44 -6.85 -26.86
C SER A 211 30.82 -6.76 -27.51
N LYS A 212 31.46 -5.60 -27.39
CA LYS A 212 32.82 -5.34 -27.87
C LYS A 212 33.87 -5.83 -26.89
N ALA A 213 33.55 -5.85 -25.60
CA ALA A 213 34.48 -6.32 -24.58
C ALA A 213 34.76 -7.84 -24.72
N PRO A 214 36.01 -8.26 -25.02
CA PRO A 214 36.31 -9.66 -25.33
C PRO A 214 36.05 -10.64 -24.18
N HIS A 215 36.00 -10.14 -22.92
CA HIS A 215 35.74 -10.98 -21.77
C HIS A 215 34.32 -11.54 -21.75
N VAL A 216 33.34 -10.85 -22.34
CA VAL A 216 31.95 -11.32 -22.39
C VAL A 216 31.87 -12.62 -23.19
N ARG A 217 32.36 -12.59 -24.45
CA ARG A 217 32.42 -13.78 -25.31
C ARG A 217 33.21 -14.92 -24.66
N LYS A 218 34.40 -14.62 -24.14
CA LYS A 218 35.26 -15.62 -23.50
C LYS A 218 34.58 -16.29 -22.30
N LEU A 219 33.83 -15.52 -21.49
CA LEU A 219 33.10 -16.04 -20.34
C LEU A 219 31.96 -16.95 -20.79
N LEU A 220 31.16 -16.49 -21.76
CA LEU A 220 30.03 -17.26 -22.29
C LEU A 220 30.49 -18.57 -22.95
N ASP A 221 31.55 -18.55 -23.76
CA ASP A 221 32.12 -19.75 -24.37
C ASP A 221 32.61 -20.75 -23.29
N ALA A 222 33.20 -20.26 -22.19
CA ALA A 222 33.64 -21.12 -21.08
C ALA A 222 32.45 -21.80 -20.38
N TYR A 223 31.35 -21.08 -20.13
CA TYR A 223 30.15 -21.65 -19.52
C TYR A 223 29.46 -22.67 -20.43
N MET A 224 29.36 -22.39 -21.74
CA MET A 224 28.81 -23.36 -22.71
C MET A 224 29.61 -24.67 -22.76
N GLN A 225 30.93 -24.61 -22.57
CA GLN A 225 31.78 -25.80 -22.50
C GLN A 225 31.63 -26.58 -21.20
N GLN A 226 31.28 -25.89 -20.10
CA GLN A 226 31.15 -26.48 -18.76
C GLN A 226 29.77 -27.09 -18.51
N ASP A 227 28.70 -26.49 -19.05
CA ASP A 227 27.32 -26.92 -18.85
C ASP A 227 26.53 -26.85 -20.16
N GLY A 228 26.14 -28.04 -20.68
CA GLY A 228 25.40 -28.16 -21.94
C GLY A 228 23.97 -27.60 -21.91
N ARG A 229 23.48 -27.18 -20.74
CA ARG A 229 22.19 -26.47 -20.60
C ARG A 229 22.29 -24.99 -20.96
N ILE A 230 23.50 -24.46 -21.14
CA ILE A 230 23.75 -23.06 -21.49
C ILE A 230 23.90 -22.93 -23.01
N LYS A 231 23.04 -22.11 -23.61
CA LYS A 231 22.96 -21.85 -25.05
C LYS A 231 23.20 -20.37 -25.29
N CYS A 232 24.09 -20.01 -26.21
CA CYS A 232 24.36 -18.60 -26.53
C CYS A 232 24.15 -18.32 -28.03
N SER A 233 23.52 -17.18 -28.32
CA SER A 233 23.48 -16.55 -29.64
C SER A 233 24.33 -15.29 -29.59
N PHE A 234 25.26 -15.14 -30.54
CA PHE A 234 26.11 -13.96 -30.66
C PHE A 234 25.65 -13.13 -31.84
N ARG A 235 25.05 -11.97 -31.57
CA ARG A 235 24.52 -11.09 -32.60
C ARG A 235 25.66 -10.33 -33.30
N GLU A 236 25.51 -10.08 -34.60
CA GLU A 236 26.52 -9.35 -35.39
C GLU A 236 26.47 -7.83 -35.14
N SER A 237 25.30 -7.33 -34.73
CA SER A 237 25.06 -5.92 -34.46
C SER A 237 24.17 -5.74 -33.23
N ASN A 238 24.37 -4.62 -32.53
CA ASN A 238 23.57 -4.26 -31.37
C ASN A 238 22.16 -3.88 -31.83
N GLY A 239 21.18 -4.68 -31.44
CA GLY A 239 19.76 -4.50 -31.73
C GLY A 239 18.94 -4.06 -30.52
N HIS A 240 19.59 -3.75 -29.40
CA HIS A 240 19.01 -3.42 -28.12
C HIS A 240 18.16 -4.55 -27.50
N ILE A 241 17.60 -4.25 -26.32
CA ILE A 241 17.02 -5.23 -25.41
C ILE A 241 15.92 -6.08 -26.04
N SER A 242 15.02 -5.52 -26.85
CA SER A 242 13.93 -6.30 -27.47
C SER A 242 14.46 -7.30 -28.50
N ALA A 243 15.40 -6.91 -29.35
CA ALA A 243 15.96 -7.80 -30.36
C ALA A 243 16.84 -8.89 -29.74
N ALA A 244 17.65 -8.52 -28.73
CA ALA A 244 18.44 -9.46 -27.96
C ALA A 244 17.56 -10.47 -27.22
N SER A 245 16.50 -10.01 -26.54
CA SER A 245 15.55 -10.89 -25.83
C SER A 245 14.87 -11.86 -26.79
N ASN A 246 14.49 -11.43 -28.00
CA ASN A 246 13.95 -12.34 -29.02
C ASN A 246 14.98 -13.36 -29.53
N SER A 247 16.25 -12.97 -29.70
CA SER A 247 17.31 -13.91 -30.07
C SER A 247 17.53 -14.97 -28.98
N ALA A 248 17.49 -14.58 -27.71
CA ALA A 248 17.56 -15.51 -26.60
C ALA A 248 16.31 -16.39 -26.50
N LEU A 249 15.12 -15.81 -26.67
CA LEU A 249 13.85 -16.54 -26.71
C LEU A 249 13.82 -17.60 -27.83
N ALA A 250 14.42 -17.33 -28.99
CA ALA A 250 14.51 -18.29 -30.09
C ALA A 250 15.35 -19.54 -29.77
N LEU A 251 16.21 -19.50 -28.74
CA LEU A 251 16.97 -20.65 -28.25
C LEU A 251 16.16 -21.52 -27.26
N ALA A 252 15.07 -20.98 -26.73
CA ALA A 252 14.25 -21.60 -25.70
C ALA A 252 13.46 -22.80 -26.25
N THR A 253 13.53 -23.91 -25.53
CA THR A 253 12.87 -25.18 -25.81
C THR A 253 12.00 -25.67 -24.65
N GLY A 254 12.12 -25.05 -23.47
CA GLY A 254 11.32 -25.36 -22.29
C GLY A 254 9.86 -24.95 -22.41
N ASP A 255 9.02 -25.49 -21.53
CA ASP A 255 7.58 -25.20 -21.53
C ASP A 255 7.28 -23.80 -20.96
N TYR A 256 8.20 -23.28 -20.17
CA TYR A 256 8.10 -21.98 -19.50
C TYR A 256 9.35 -21.15 -19.74
N VAL A 257 9.18 -19.84 -19.82
CA VAL A 257 10.22 -18.85 -20.05
C VAL A 257 10.30 -17.92 -18.86
N ALA A 258 11.46 -17.89 -18.20
CA ALA A 258 11.80 -16.97 -17.12
C ALA A 258 12.66 -15.82 -17.66
N LEU A 259 12.39 -14.59 -17.21
CA LEU A 259 13.16 -13.42 -17.63
C LEU A 259 14.21 -13.05 -16.57
N LEU A 260 15.47 -12.92 -16.96
CA LEU A 260 16.58 -12.54 -16.09
C LEU A 260 17.48 -11.51 -16.80
N ASP A 261 17.72 -10.37 -16.14
CA ASP A 261 18.71 -9.40 -16.60
C ASP A 261 20.14 -9.87 -16.29
N HIS A 262 21.07 -9.56 -17.18
CA HIS A 262 22.45 -10.04 -17.14
C HIS A 262 23.28 -9.52 -15.95
N ASP A 263 22.74 -8.60 -15.17
CA ASP A 263 23.35 -7.99 -13.99
C ASP A 263 22.64 -8.28 -12.67
N ASP A 264 21.57 -9.06 -12.72
CA ASP A 264 20.76 -9.44 -11.57
C ASP A 264 20.95 -10.91 -11.16
N VAL A 265 20.37 -11.28 -10.03
CA VAL A 265 20.61 -12.58 -9.39
C VAL A 265 19.30 -13.21 -8.96
N LEU A 266 19.12 -14.50 -9.27
CA LEU A 266 18.02 -15.31 -8.74
C LEU A 266 18.37 -15.89 -7.37
N SER A 267 17.37 -16.00 -6.50
CA SER A 267 17.48 -16.82 -5.29
C SER A 267 17.73 -18.30 -5.66
N GLU A 268 18.53 -19.04 -4.87
CA GLU A 268 18.92 -20.43 -5.17
C GLU A 268 17.75 -21.43 -5.32
N HIS A 269 16.57 -21.06 -4.84
CA HIS A 269 15.33 -21.85 -4.89
C HIS A 269 14.24 -21.24 -5.78
N ALA A 270 14.57 -20.23 -6.58
CA ALA A 270 13.62 -19.50 -7.42
C ALA A 270 12.89 -20.42 -8.40
N LEU A 271 13.62 -21.22 -9.18
CA LEU A 271 13.00 -22.13 -10.16
C LEU A 271 12.23 -23.26 -9.49
N TYR A 272 12.66 -23.72 -8.32
CA TYR A 272 11.87 -24.68 -7.52
C TYR A 272 10.51 -24.09 -7.13
N MET A 273 10.48 -22.84 -6.66
CA MET A 273 9.23 -22.18 -6.24
C MET A 273 8.28 -21.94 -7.41
N VAL A 274 8.82 -21.61 -8.59
CA VAL A 274 8.04 -21.51 -9.83
C VAL A 274 7.40 -22.86 -10.16
N VAL A 275 8.18 -23.95 -10.13
CA VAL A 275 7.66 -25.28 -10.45
C VAL A 275 6.68 -25.77 -9.39
N GLU A 276 6.91 -25.49 -8.11
CA GLU A 276 5.94 -25.77 -7.05
C GLU A 276 4.60 -25.04 -7.29
N ALA A 277 4.65 -23.78 -7.74
CA ALA A 277 3.46 -23.05 -8.13
C ALA A 277 2.78 -23.65 -9.37
N ILE A 278 3.55 -24.11 -10.36
CA ILE A 278 3.02 -24.85 -11.53
C ILE A 278 2.36 -26.16 -11.09
N GLN A 279 2.91 -26.87 -10.09
CA GLN A 279 2.26 -28.08 -9.56
C GLN A 279 0.87 -27.80 -8.99
N ARG A 280 0.66 -26.62 -8.39
CA ARG A 280 -0.62 -26.19 -7.82
C ARG A 280 -1.56 -25.57 -8.86
N HIS A 281 -1.00 -24.93 -9.89
CA HIS A 281 -1.72 -24.19 -10.93
C HIS A 281 -1.19 -24.57 -12.32
N PRO A 282 -1.39 -25.81 -12.78
CA PRO A 282 -0.79 -26.30 -14.03
C PRO A 282 -1.30 -25.58 -15.28
N ASP A 283 -2.48 -24.98 -15.20
CA ASP A 283 -3.11 -24.26 -16.31
C ASP A 283 -2.70 -22.79 -16.39
N ALA A 284 -2.04 -22.24 -15.35
CA ALA A 284 -1.64 -20.83 -15.34
C ALA A 284 -0.59 -20.52 -16.42
N ASP A 285 -0.78 -19.39 -17.11
CA ASP A 285 0.12 -18.93 -18.17
C ASP A 285 1.19 -17.95 -17.67
N VAL A 286 0.99 -17.35 -16.49
CA VAL A 286 1.87 -16.32 -15.94
C VAL A 286 2.07 -16.53 -14.45
N PHE A 287 3.33 -16.51 -14.02
CA PHE A 287 3.76 -16.56 -12.64
C PHE A 287 4.68 -15.39 -12.36
N TYR A 288 4.55 -14.74 -11.20
CA TYR A 288 5.47 -13.65 -10.82
C TYR A 288 5.80 -13.72 -9.33
N SER A 289 7.00 -13.25 -8.95
CA SER A 289 7.47 -13.26 -7.58
C SER A 289 7.60 -11.85 -6.98
N ASP A 290 7.79 -11.79 -5.66
CA ASP A 290 8.33 -10.59 -5.01
C ASP A 290 9.80 -10.40 -5.42
N GLU A 291 10.31 -9.17 -5.27
CA GLU A 291 11.68 -8.78 -5.60
C GLU A 291 12.25 -7.82 -4.55
N ASP A 292 13.57 -7.68 -4.52
CA ASP A 292 14.25 -6.66 -3.73
C ASP A 292 15.52 -6.16 -4.44
N LYS A 293 16.24 -5.24 -3.79
CA LYS A 293 17.46 -4.64 -4.31
C LYS A 293 18.71 -5.21 -3.66
N LEU A 294 19.73 -5.50 -4.45
CA LEU A 294 21.04 -6.01 -4.02
C LEU A 294 22.15 -4.99 -4.28
N SER A 295 22.84 -4.53 -3.25
CA SER A 295 23.98 -3.64 -3.44
C SER A 295 25.23 -4.39 -3.93
N ALA A 296 26.21 -3.64 -4.45
CA ALA A 296 27.54 -4.17 -4.78
C ALA A 296 28.26 -4.86 -3.59
N ALA A 297 27.86 -4.58 -2.36
CA ALA A 297 28.39 -5.23 -1.15
C ALA A 297 27.61 -6.50 -0.75
N GLY A 298 26.71 -7.00 -1.62
CA GLY A 298 25.87 -8.15 -1.35
C GLY A 298 24.75 -7.89 -0.34
N LYS A 299 24.43 -6.63 -0.05
CA LYS A 299 23.39 -6.27 0.94
C LYS A 299 22.05 -6.08 0.26
N ARG A 300 21.07 -6.89 0.66
CA ARG A 300 19.67 -6.79 0.22
C ARG A 300 18.89 -5.67 0.93
N SER A 301 17.97 -5.02 0.22
CA SER A 301 17.23 -3.82 0.64
C SER A 301 15.97 -3.58 -0.20
N ASP A 302 15.08 -2.69 0.26
CA ASP A 302 13.91 -2.18 -0.46
C ASP A 302 13.01 -3.27 -1.08
N PRO A 303 12.43 -4.16 -0.27
CA PRO A 303 11.61 -5.25 -0.78
C PRO A 303 10.29 -4.74 -1.36
N HIS A 304 10.01 -5.17 -2.60
CA HIS A 304 8.71 -5.01 -3.24
C HIS A 304 7.85 -6.24 -2.98
N PHE A 305 7.09 -6.16 -1.88
CA PHE A 305 6.05 -7.12 -1.54
C PHE A 305 4.76 -6.80 -2.29
N LYS A 306 4.56 -7.50 -3.40
CA LYS A 306 3.50 -7.30 -4.38
C LYS A 306 2.18 -7.91 -3.91
N PRO A 307 1.01 -7.39 -4.31
CA PRO A 307 -0.25 -8.08 -4.11
C PRO A 307 -0.36 -9.27 -5.08
N ASP A 308 -1.37 -10.11 -4.88
CA ASP A 308 -1.89 -10.96 -5.93
C ASP A 308 -2.48 -10.10 -7.07
N TRP A 309 -2.85 -10.74 -8.19
CA TRP A 309 -3.19 -10.05 -9.42
C TRP A 309 -4.26 -8.96 -9.25
N SER A 310 -3.82 -7.70 -9.39
CA SER A 310 -4.63 -6.49 -9.49
C SER A 310 -4.40 -5.82 -10.84
N PRO A 311 -5.35 -5.93 -11.79
CA PRO A 311 -5.26 -5.24 -13.06
C PRO A 311 -5.12 -3.72 -12.93
N GLU A 312 -5.88 -3.07 -12.04
CA GLU A 312 -5.83 -1.61 -11.96
C GLU A 312 -4.48 -1.09 -11.46
N LEU A 313 -3.87 -1.79 -10.49
CA LEU A 313 -2.51 -1.47 -10.07
C LEU A 313 -1.50 -1.75 -11.20
N PHE A 314 -1.72 -2.82 -11.97
CA PHE A 314 -0.84 -3.21 -13.07
C PHE A 314 -0.86 -2.15 -14.18
N TYR A 315 -2.03 -1.60 -14.50
CA TYR A 315 -2.13 -0.50 -15.47
C TYR A 315 -1.42 0.77 -15.00
N GLY A 316 -1.38 1.00 -13.68
CA GLY A 316 -0.63 2.11 -13.10
C GLY A 316 0.88 1.91 -13.05
N GLN A 317 1.34 0.66 -12.98
CA GLN A 317 2.76 0.29 -12.98
C GLN A 317 2.95 -1.20 -13.33
N ASN A 318 4.02 -1.52 -14.07
CA ASN A 318 4.44 -2.90 -14.27
C ASN A 318 5.04 -3.51 -12.99
N TYR A 319 4.20 -3.91 -12.05
CA TYR A 319 4.68 -4.56 -10.82
C TYR A 319 5.00 -6.04 -11.00
N LEU A 320 4.64 -6.67 -12.13
CA LEU A 320 5.01 -8.07 -12.38
C LEU A 320 6.54 -8.18 -12.43
N ASN A 321 7.16 -7.36 -13.28
CA ASN A 321 8.60 -7.17 -13.42
C ASN A 321 9.39 -8.50 -13.35
N HIS A 322 10.55 -8.55 -12.71
CA HIS A 322 11.33 -9.78 -12.57
C HIS A 322 11.26 -10.29 -11.11
N LEU A 323 11.08 -11.57 -10.83
CA LEU A 323 11.02 -12.70 -11.75
C LEU A 323 9.58 -12.93 -12.21
N THR A 324 9.30 -12.67 -13.49
CA THR A 324 8.10 -13.17 -14.15
C THR A 324 8.47 -14.37 -15.03
N VAL A 325 7.63 -15.40 -14.97
CA VAL A 325 7.72 -16.62 -15.76
C VAL A 325 6.43 -16.79 -16.54
N TYR A 326 6.55 -16.93 -17.85
CA TYR A 326 5.43 -17.15 -18.75
C TYR A 326 5.46 -18.57 -19.27
N LYS A 327 4.30 -19.14 -19.55
CA LYS A 327 4.21 -20.30 -20.42
C LYS A 327 4.71 -19.92 -21.81
N ARG A 328 5.64 -20.69 -22.39
CA ARG A 328 6.29 -20.34 -23.67
C ARG A 328 5.24 -20.11 -24.77
N SER A 329 4.22 -20.97 -24.83
CA SER A 329 3.15 -20.85 -25.81
C SER A 329 2.37 -19.53 -25.70
N ALA A 330 2.26 -18.95 -24.50
CA ALA A 330 1.59 -17.66 -24.31
C ALA A 330 2.41 -16.51 -24.89
N ILE A 331 3.75 -16.53 -24.73
CA ILE A 331 4.64 -15.55 -25.38
C ILE A 331 4.57 -15.71 -26.91
N GLU A 332 4.64 -16.93 -27.42
CA GLU A 332 4.62 -17.22 -28.86
C GLU A 332 3.34 -16.72 -29.54
N GLN A 333 2.19 -16.92 -28.91
CA GLN A 333 0.90 -16.41 -29.39
C GLN A 333 0.86 -14.88 -29.53
N THR A 334 1.67 -14.17 -28.73
CA THR A 334 1.76 -12.71 -28.78
C THR A 334 2.88 -12.17 -29.67
N GLY A 335 3.72 -13.05 -30.25
CA GLY A 335 4.81 -12.68 -31.14
C GLY A 335 6.10 -12.23 -30.47
N GLY A 336 6.32 -12.55 -29.18
CA GLY A 336 7.56 -12.21 -28.46
C GLY A 336 7.67 -10.74 -28.08
N PHE A 337 8.90 -10.21 -27.99
CA PHE A 337 9.18 -8.83 -27.61
C PHE A 337 9.08 -7.90 -28.84
N ARG A 338 8.33 -6.80 -28.74
CA ARG A 338 8.21 -5.84 -29.85
C ARG A 338 9.39 -4.88 -29.87
N LEU A 339 9.93 -4.65 -31.06
CA LEU A 339 10.92 -3.59 -31.31
C LEU A 339 10.25 -2.22 -31.17
N GLY A 340 11.00 -1.23 -30.70
CA GLY A 340 10.54 0.14 -30.45
C GLY A 340 9.95 0.36 -29.05
N PHE A 341 9.86 -0.68 -28.22
CA PHE A 341 9.42 -0.62 -26.82
C PHE A 341 10.57 -0.75 -25.81
N GLU A 342 11.81 -0.51 -26.25
CA GLU A 342 13.00 -0.67 -25.43
C GLU A 342 12.92 0.19 -24.15
N GLY A 343 13.23 -0.43 -23.00
CA GLY A 343 13.05 0.12 -21.67
C GLY A 343 11.66 -0.14 -21.06
N SER A 344 10.70 -0.65 -21.83
CA SER A 344 9.39 -1.09 -21.34
C SER A 344 8.87 -2.32 -22.09
N GLN A 345 9.77 -3.08 -22.70
CA GLN A 345 9.46 -4.27 -23.51
C GLN A 345 8.75 -5.35 -22.68
N ASP A 346 9.10 -5.48 -21.39
CA ASP A 346 8.47 -6.45 -20.49
C ASP A 346 7.03 -6.05 -20.16
N TYR A 347 6.77 -4.75 -20.05
CA TYR A 347 5.42 -4.25 -19.79
C TYR A 347 4.54 -4.42 -21.03
N ASP A 348 5.07 -4.12 -22.21
CA ASP A 348 4.42 -4.39 -23.49
C ASP A 348 4.08 -5.89 -23.66
N LEU A 349 5.04 -6.78 -23.41
CA LEU A 349 4.81 -8.22 -23.48
C LEU A 349 3.76 -8.65 -22.46
N ALA A 350 3.88 -8.20 -21.22
CA ALA A 350 2.93 -8.53 -20.17
C ALA A 350 1.50 -8.12 -20.56
N LEU A 351 1.28 -6.88 -21.01
CA LEU A 351 -0.04 -6.38 -21.47
C LEU A 351 -0.65 -7.26 -22.57
N ARG A 352 0.17 -7.71 -23.54
CA ARG A 352 -0.30 -8.59 -24.62
C ARG A 352 -0.62 -10.00 -24.13
N VAL A 353 0.20 -10.56 -23.24
CA VAL A 353 -0.02 -11.91 -22.68
C VAL A 353 -1.25 -11.94 -21.77
N ILE A 354 -1.42 -10.94 -20.89
CA ILE A 354 -2.61 -10.89 -20.01
C ILE A 354 -3.91 -10.70 -20.79
N SER A 355 -3.84 -10.06 -21.97
CA SER A 355 -5.00 -9.87 -22.85
C SER A 355 -5.40 -11.15 -23.59
N SER A 356 -4.44 -12.02 -23.89
CA SER A 356 -4.69 -13.26 -24.61
C SER A 356 -5.03 -14.44 -23.70
N THR A 357 -4.51 -14.46 -22.46
CA THR A 357 -4.77 -15.54 -21.51
C THR A 357 -6.17 -15.44 -20.88
N ARG A 358 -6.79 -16.60 -20.67
CA ARG A 358 -7.98 -16.76 -19.82
C ARG A 358 -7.65 -17.46 -18.50
N GLN A 359 -6.39 -17.80 -18.30
CA GLN A 359 -5.92 -18.56 -17.16
C GLN A 359 -5.54 -17.62 -16.01
N PRO A 360 -5.51 -18.12 -14.76
CA PRO A 360 -5.08 -17.32 -13.63
C PRO A 360 -3.64 -16.84 -13.78
N ILE A 361 -3.40 -15.59 -13.37
CA ILE A 361 -2.05 -15.04 -13.16
C ILE A 361 -1.68 -15.30 -11.70
N VAL A 362 -0.56 -15.99 -11.48
CA VAL A 362 -0.22 -16.56 -10.18
C VAL A 362 0.93 -15.79 -9.52
N HIS A 363 0.67 -15.29 -8.33
CA HIS A 363 1.69 -14.67 -7.50
C HIS A 363 2.39 -15.70 -6.59
N ILE A 364 3.71 -15.61 -6.50
CA ILE A 364 4.56 -16.36 -5.60
C ILE A 364 5.12 -15.38 -4.56
N PRO A 365 4.53 -15.28 -3.36
CA PRO A 365 4.85 -14.22 -2.38
C PRO A 365 6.15 -14.48 -1.61
N HIS A 366 7.24 -14.68 -2.36
CA HIS A 366 8.61 -14.90 -1.90
C HIS A 366 9.54 -14.04 -2.75
N VAL A 367 10.61 -13.54 -2.15
CA VAL A 367 11.58 -12.70 -2.85
C VAL A 367 12.52 -13.61 -3.63
N LEU A 368 12.24 -13.80 -4.93
CA LEU A 368 12.99 -14.74 -5.77
C LEU A 368 13.96 -14.06 -6.74
N TYR A 369 13.89 -12.74 -6.83
CA TYR A 369 14.69 -11.91 -7.72
C TYR A 369 15.38 -10.79 -6.93
N HIS A 370 16.66 -10.56 -7.24
CA HIS A 370 17.50 -9.55 -6.59
C HIS A 370 18.02 -8.58 -7.64
N TRP A 371 17.40 -7.41 -7.72
CA TRP A 371 17.79 -6.33 -8.63
C TRP A 371 19.04 -5.61 -8.11
N ARG A 372 20.15 -5.74 -8.82
CA ARG A 372 21.40 -5.11 -8.45
C ARG A 372 21.37 -3.60 -8.62
N ILE A 373 21.82 -2.91 -7.57
CA ILE A 373 22.00 -1.46 -7.54
C ILE A 373 23.48 -1.11 -7.27
N PHE A 374 24.16 -0.57 -8.28
CA PHE A 374 25.53 -0.07 -8.15
C PHE A 374 25.79 1.15 -9.04
N LYS A 375 26.89 1.86 -8.80
CA LYS A 375 27.27 3.03 -9.61
C LYS A 375 27.58 2.56 -11.05
N GLY A 376 26.73 2.92 -11.99
CA GLY A 376 26.80 2.45 -13.38
C GLY A 376 25.80 1.34 -13.74
N ALA A 377 25.02 0.83 -12.79
CA ALA A 377 23.94 -0.17 -12.98
C ALA A 377 22.69 0.40 -13.66
N GLY A 378 22.86 1.36 -14.57
CA GLY A 378 21.73 1.99 -15.22
C GLY A 378 21.16 1.04 -16.27
N THR A 379 19.98 0.46 -16.03
CA THR A 379 19.14 -0.12 -17.07
C THR A 379 18.86 0.89 -18.18
N MET A 380 18.51 0.46 -19.39
CA MET A 380 18.02 1.38 -20.43
C MET A 380 16.85 2.25 -19.93
N SER A 381 15.98 1.71 -19.08
CA SER A 381 14.86 2.42 -18.48
C SER A 381 15.29 3.50 -17.49
N SER A 382 16.37 3.32 -16.74
CA SER A 382 16.89 4.34 -15.82
C SER A 382 17.78 5.38 -16.53
N GLN A 383 18.49 4.98 -17.59
CA GLN A 383 19.31 5.88 -18.41
C GLN A 383 18.47 6.72 -19.38
N ASN A 384 17.29 6.24 -19.79
CA ASN A 384 16.42 6.91 -20.75
C ASN A 384 14.94 6.85 -20.33
N LEU A 385 14.68 7.25 -19.09
CA LEU A 385 13.37 7.16 -18.43
C LEU A 385 12.24 7.74 -19.29
N GLY A 386 12.44 8.90 -19.91
CA GLY A 386 11.42 9.50 -20.79
C GLY A 386 11.01 8.61 -21.97
N LYS A 387 11.98 7.93 -22.63
CA LYS A 387 11.68 7.00 -23.73
C LYS A 387 10.96 5.76 -23.24
N ALA A 388 11.44 5.17 -22.14
CA ALA A 388 10.81 4.00 -21.53
C ALA A 388 9.36 4.31 -21.11
N THR A 389 9.15 5.37 -20.34
CA THR A 389 7.81 5.81 -19.91
C THR A 389 6.88 6.07 -21.11
N ASN A 390 7.38 6.67 -22.20
CA ASN A 390 6.56 6.86 -23.41
C ASN A 390 6.23 5.55 -24.12
N ALA A 391 7.16 4.58 -24.16
CA ALA A 391 6.89 3.24 -24.68
C ALA A 391 5.83 2.51 -23.83
N ALA A 392 5.92 2.59 -22.49
CA ALA A 392 4.91 2.06 -21.57
C ALA A 392 3.51 2.67 -21.81
N ARG A 393 3.43 4.00 -21.91
CA ARG A 393 2.16 4.70 -22.22
C ARG A 393 1.59 4.28 -23.57
N ARG A 394 2.43 4.14 -24.60
CA ARG A 394 1.99 3.64 -25.91
C ARG A 394 1.46 2.21 -25.81
N ALA A 395 2.14 1.33 -25.07
CA ALA A 395 1.69 -0.05 -24.86
C ALA A 395 0.32 -0.09 -24.16
N LEU A 396 0.09 0.76 -23.16
CA LEU A 396 -1.20 0.90 -22.49
C LEU A 396 -2.30 1.37 -23.45
N VAL A 397 -2.05 2.42 -24.24
CA VAL A 397 -3.03 2.92 -25.23
C VAL A 397 -3.38 1.83 -26.23
N GLU A 398 -2.40 1.10 -26.75
CA GLU A 398 -2.62 0.00 -27.69
C GLU A 398 -3.38 -1.18 -27.05
N HIS A 399 -3.05 -1.55 -25.81
CA HIS A 399 -3.75 -2.57 -25.03
C HIS A 399 -5.24 -2.26 -24.91
N PHE A 400 -5.57 -1.05 -24.46
CA PHE A 400 -6.96 -0.64 -24.26
C PHE A 400 -7.71 -0.41 -25.57
N ALA A 401 -7.03 0.02 -26.64
CA ALA A 401 -7.60 0.05 -27.98
C ALA A 401 -7.99 -1.36 -28.48
N GLY A 402 -7.20 -2.39 -28.15
CA GLY A 402 -7.55 -3.80 -28.42
C GLY A 402 -8.75 -4.33 -27.63
N LEU A 403 -9.19 -3.61 -26.59
CA LEU A 403 -10.40 -3.89 -25.80
C LEU A 403 -11.58 -2.99 -26.20
N ASP A 404 -11.47 -2.21 -27.28
CA ASP A 404 -12.45 -1.21 -27.71
C ASP A 404 -12.77 -0.13 -26.65
N ILE A 405 -11.82 0.17 -25.76
CA ILE A 405 -11.94 1.20 -24.72
C ILE A 405 -10.83 2.24 -24.96
N PRO A 406 -11.06 3.30 -25.75
CA PRO A 406 -10.02 4.31 -25.99
C PRO A 406 -9.69 5.06 -24.71
N VAL A 407 -8.43 5.03 -24.27
CA VAL A 407 -7.96 5.68 -23.03
C VAL A 407 -6.96 6.80 -23.29
N VAL A 408 -6.86 7.71 -22.33
CA VAL A 408 -5.73 8.64 -22.19
C VAL A 408 -4.88 8.17 -21.01
N VAL A 409 -3.56 8.26 -21.13
CA VAL A 409 -2.63 7.84 -20.07
C VAL A 409 -1.88 9.05 -19.54
N ASP A 410 -2.25 9.49 -18.34
CA ASP A 410 -1.62 10.63 -17.66
C ASP A 410 -0.40 10.20 -16.83
N ASP A 411 0.49 11.16 -16.59
CA ASP A 411 1.63 10.99 -15.68
C ASP A 411 1.19 11.01 -14.21
N VAL A 412 1.76 10.09 -13.43
CA VAL A 412 1.66 10.12 -11.97
C VAL A 412 3.08 9.97 -11.42
N ASN A 413 3.60 11.03 -10.81
CA ASN A 413 4.94 11.06 -10.20
C ASN A 413 6.07 10.62 -11.16
N GLY A 414 5.99 10.99 -12.44
CA GLY A 414 7.05 10.84 -13.45
C GLY A 414 7.09 9.49 -14.18
N SER A 415 6.94 8.37 -13.47
CA SER A 415 7.04 7.03 -14.08
C SER A 415 5.80 6.16 -13.91
N PHE A 416 4.86 6.54 -13.05
CA PHE A 416 3.59 5.82 -12.94
C PHE A 416 2.55 6.39 -13.90
N HIS A 417 1.45 5.66 -14.04
CA HIS A 417 0.45 5.92 -15.05
C HIS A 417 -0.94 6.03 -14.43
N ARG A 418 -1.74 6.98 -14.92
CA ARG A 418 -3.19 6.99 -14.69
C ARG A 418 -3.87 6.69 -16.01
N VAL A 419 -4.61 5.59 -16.06
CA VAL A 419 -5.46 5.27 -17.21
C VAL A 419 -6.81 5.95 -17.06
N VAL A 420 -7.03 7.00 -17.85
CA VAL A 420 -8.29 7.73 -17.92
C VAL A 420 -9.17 7.10 -18.99
N ARG A 421 -10.23 6.44 -18.53
CA ARG A 421 -11.27 5.83 -19.38
C ARG A 421 -12.16 6.90 -20.01
N PRO A 422 -12.78 6.62 -21.17
CA PRO A 422 -13.63 7.60 -21.84
C PRO A 422 -14.92 7.82 -21.03
N ASN A 423 -15.60 8.93 -21.30
CA ASN A 423 -16.96 9.11 -20.80
C ASN A 423 -17.89 8.12 -21.53
N PRO A 424 -18.83 7.46 -20.82
CA PRO A 424 -19.84 6.68 -21.49
C PRO A 424 -20.73 7.61 -22.34
N ALA A 425 -21.25 7.09 -23.46
CA ALA A 425 -22.15 7.84 -24.33
C ALA A 425 -23.40 8.32 -23.58
N ASN A 426 -23.93 7.45 -22.71
CA ASN A 426 -24.98 7.77 -21.76
C ASN A 426 -24.45 7.48 -20.36
N TRP A 427 -24.46 8.50 -19.50
CA TRP A 427 -24.11 8.31 -18.10
C TRP A 427 -25.23 7.55 -17.39
N PRO A 428 -24.92 6.49 -16.63
CA PRO A 428 -25.94 5.78 -15.86
C PRO A 428 -26.48 6.70 -14.78
N LYS A 429 -27.79 6.62 -14.52
CA LYS A 429 -28.39 7.35 -13.41
C LYS A 429 -27.80 6.87 -12.08
N ILE A 430 -27.40 7.80 -11.20
CA ILE A 430 -26.87 7.48 -9.87
C ILE A 430 -27.88 7.87 -8.78
N SER A 431 -28.19 6.91 -7.92
CA SER A 431 -28.94 7.14 -6.68
C SER A 431 -28.02 7.38 -5.50
N VAL A 432 -27.98 8.61 -5.00
CA VAL A 432 -27.23 8.95 -3.78
C VAL A 432 -28.10 8.72 -2.56
N VAL A 433 -27.69 7.78 -1.73
CA VAL A 433 -28.37 7.40 -0.48
C VAL A 433 -27.63 8.00 0.69
N ILE A 434 -28.33 8.83 1.47
CA ILE A 434 -27.77 9.55 2.62
C ILE A 434 -28.57 9.20 3.87
N PRO A 435 -28.06 8.32 4.76
CA PRO A 435 -28.64 8.14 6.08
C PRO A 435 -28.36 9.39 6.94
N THR A 436 -29.37 9.89 7.63
CA THR A 436 -29.22 11.06 8.51
C THR A 436 -30.05 10.95 9.77
N ARG A 437 -29.66 11.69 10.81
CA ARG A 437 -30.41 11.93 12.04
C ARG A 437 -29.90 13.22 12.66
N ASP A 438 -30.74 14.25 12.70
CA ASP A 438 -30.38 15.60 13.17
C ASP A 438 -29.11 16.16 12.46
N TYR A 439 -28.30 16.99 13.12
CA TYR A 439 -27.06 17.59 12.59
C TYR A 439 -27.25 18.28 11.22
N LEU A 440 -28.16 19.26 11.19
CA LEU A 440 -28.47 20.03 9.98
C LEU A 440 -27.23 20.64 9.32
N ASP A 441 -26.32 21.19 10.12
CA ASP A 441 -25.07 21.80 9.66
C ASP A 441 -24.20 20.85 8.83
N VAL A 442 -24.25 19.55 9.15
CA VAL A 442 -23.53 18.51 8.42
C VAL A 442 -24.29 18.10 7.17
N LEU A 443 -25.61 17.93 7.28
CA LEU A 443 -26.46 17.54 6.14
C LEU A 443 -26.48 18.60 5.03
N GLU A 444 -26.50 19.89 5.37
CA GLU A 444 -26.45 20.98 4.39
C GLU A 444 -25.17 20.92 3.55
N ILE A 445 -24.02 20.66 4.19
CA ILE A 445 -22.72 20.60 3.51
C ILE A 445 -22.72 19.51 2.41
N VAL A 446 -23.23 18.32 2.71
CA VAL A 446 -23.24 17.23 1.73
C VAL A 446 -24.25 17.50 0.61
N ILE A 447 -25.43 18.04 0.91
CA ILE A 447 -26.46 18.34 -0.10
C ILE A 447 -26.00 19.48 -1.02
N ASP A 448 -25.43 20.54 -0.47
CA ASP A 448 -24.86 21.65 -1.25
C ASP A 448 -23.66 21.17 -2.07
N GLY A 449 -22.81 20.31 -1.51
CA GLY A 449 -21.70 19.68 -2.24
C GLY A 449 -22.16 18.84 -3.43
N LEU A 450 -23.24 18.06 -3.27
CA LEU A 450 -23.84 17.28 -4.36
C LEU A 450 -24.43 18.17 -5.47
N ARG A 451 -24.97 19.35 -5.11
CA ARG A 451 -25.60 20.25 -6.08
C ARG A 451 -24.63 21.20 -6.78
N THR A 452 -23.60 21.65 -6.07
CA THR A 452 -22.72 22.75 -6.50
C THR A 452 -21.28 22.32 -6.78
N LYS A 453 -20.85 21.19 -6.21
CA LYS A 453 -19.48 20.66 -6.33
C LYS A 453 -19.45 19.23 -6.86
N THR A 454 -20.46 18.84 -7.64
CA THR A 454 -20.51 17.56 -8.32
C THR A 454 -20.99 17.77 -9.75
N ASP A 455 -20.11 17.53 -10.71
CA ASP A 455 -20.43 17.56 -12.13
C ASP A 455 -20.82 16.15 -12.56
N TYR A 456 -22.07 15.76 -12.31
CA TYR A 456 -22.66 14.51 -12.78
C TYR A 456 -24.06 14.77 -13.37
N PRO A 457 -24.37 14.27 -14.58
CA PRO A 457 -25.55 14.74 -15.33
C PRO A 457 -26.89 14.18 -14.86
N ASP A 458 -26.94 12.95 -14.32
CA ASP A 458 -28.19 12.31 -13.89
C ASP A 458 -28.05 11.71 -12.49
N LEU A 459 -28.49 12.50 -11.51
CA LEU A 459 -28.37 12.24 -10.09
C LEU A 459 -29.75 12.31 -9.43
N GLU A 460 -30.10 11.29 -8.65
CA GLU A 460 -31.19 11.39 -7.67
C GLU A 460 -30.63 11.33 -6.25
N ILE A 461 -31.25 12.09 -5.34
CA ILE A 461 -30.89 12.10 -3.92
C ILE A 461 -32.03 11.46 -3.13
N VAL A 462 -31.69 10.47 -2.31
CA VAL A 462 -32.57 9.76 -1.39
C VAL A 462 -32.02 9.92 0.03
N ILE A 463 -32.70 10.71 0.85
CA ILE A 463 -32.36 10.90 2.25
C ILE A 463 -33.18 9.92 3.10
N ALA A 464 -32.50 9.17 3.95
CA ALA A 464 -33.13 8.26 4.89
C ALA A 464 -33.01 8.82 6.31
N ASP A 465 -34.10 9.42 6.77
CA ASP A 465 -34.18 10.06 8.08
C ASP A 465 -34.45 9.03 9.19
N ASN A 466 -33.50 8.85 10.10
CA ASN A 466 -33.59 7.92 11.22
C ASN A 466 -34.05 8.61 12.51
N ASP A 467 -35.32 9.02 12.53
CA ASP A 467 -35.97 9.71 13.65
C ASP A 467 -35.23 11.00 14.04
N SER A 468 -35.02 11.93 13.10
CA SER A 468 -34.65 13.30 13.45
C SER A 468 -35.73 13.93 14.34
N THR A 469 -35.29 14.68 15.34
CA THR A 469 -36.15 15.31 16.35
C THR A 469 -36.03 16.83 16.38
N HIS A 470 -34.94 17.36 15.85
CA HIS A 470 -34.66 18.79 15.80
C HIS A 470 -35.58 19.50 14.80
N PRO A 471 -36.36 20.53 15.22
CA PRO A 471 -37.29 21.25 14.35
C PRO A 471 -36.64 21.85 13.10
N GLU A 472 -35.41 22.33 13.21
CA GLU A 472 -34.63 22.88 12.10
C GLU A 472 -34.34 21.82 11.03
N THR A 473 -33.95 20.61 11.44
CA THR A 473 -33.69 19.48 10.52
C THR A 473 -34.98 19.06 9.83
N LEU A 474 -36.09 18.92 10.57
CA LEU A 474 -37.39 18.55 9.99
C LEU A 474 -37.89 19.57 8.98
N THR A 475 -37.72 20.87 9.28
CA THR A 475 -38.07 21.96 8.37
C THR A 475 -37.23 21.92 7.10
N TYR A 476 -35.92 21.69 7.23
CA TYR A 476 -35.04 21.57 6.09
C TYR A 476 -35.37 20.36 5.21
N LEU A 477 -35.62 19.19 5.81
CA LEU A 477 -36.05 17.98 5.10
C LEU A 477 -37.36 18.25 4.32
N ALA A 478 -38.36 18.90 4.93
CA ALA A 478 -39.58 19.28 4.21
C ALA A 478 -39.28 20.16 2.99
N SER A 479 -38.37 21.14 3.11
CA SER A 479 -37.96 22.00 2.00
C SER A 479 -37.24 21.23 0.88
N LEU A 480 -36.41 20.23 1.22
CA LEU A 480 -35.71 19.40 0.24
C LEU A 480 -36.69 18.51 -0.53
N LYS A 481 -37.73 18.02 0.15
CA LYS A 481 -38.80 17.23 -0.48
C LYS A 481 -39.52 18.02 -1.56
N GLU A 482 -39.82 19.30 -1.31
CA GLU A 482 -40.41 20.20 -2.30
C GLU A 482 -39.49 20.45 -3.50
N GLN A 483 -38.17 20.40 -3.29
CA GLN A 483 -37.15 20.52 -4.32
C GLN A 483 -36.86 19.21 -5.07
N GLY A 484 -37.69 18.17 -4.88
CA GLY A 484 -37.58 16.90 -5.59
C GLY A 484 -36.62 15.87 -4.97
N VAL A 485 -36.06 16.15 -3.79
CA VAL A 485 -35.30 15.14 -3.03
C VAL A 485 -36.26 14.11 -2.45
N ARG A 486 -35.95 12.82 -2.60
CA ARG A 486 -36.75 11.76 -2.00
C ARG A 486 -36.37 11.60 -0.54
N ILE A 487 -37.34 11.62 0.36
CA ILE A 487 -37.10 11.44 1.80
C ILE A 487 -37.91 10.24 2.28
N ILE A 488 -37.24 9.32 2.97
CA ILE A 488 -37.87 8.18 3.63
C ILE A 488 -37.67 8.25 5.14
N GLU A 489 -38.73 7.93 5.89
CA GLU A 489 -38.69 7.81 7.34
C GLU A 489 -38.24 6.39 7.74
N CYS A 490 -37.17 6.30 8.51
CA CYS A 490 -36.63 5.05 9.04
C CYS A 490 -36.70 5.04 10.57
N LYS A 491 -37.87 4.70 11.11
CA LYS A 491 -38.11 4.73 12.56
C LYS A 491 -37.38 3.62 13.31
N GLY A 492 -36.93 3.93 14.52
CA GLY A 492 -36.36 2.99 15.47
C GLY A 492 -34.87 3.17 15.74
N ALA A 493 -34.28 2.15 16.37
CA ALA A 493 -32.86 2.16 16.72
C ALA A 493 -31.98 2.24 15.46
N PHE A 494 -30.86 2.95 15.58
CA PHE A 494 -29.92 3.12 14.47
C PHE A 494 -29.40 1.76 13.97
N ASN A 495 -29.68 1.47 12.70
CA ASN A 495 -29.20 0.33 11.97
C ASN A 495 -28.78 0.81 10.57
N TYR A 496 -27.50 1.11 10.41
CA TYR A 496 -26.94 1.64 9.17
C TYR A 496 -27.29 0.76 7.97
N SER A 497 -27.18 -0.55 8.13
CA SER A 497 -27.48 -1.52 7.08
C SER A 497 -28.95 -1.48 6.65
N ASP A 498 -29.88 -1.49 7.61
CA ASP A 498 -31.32 -1.43 7.32
C ASP A 498 -31.75 -0.10 6.68
N ILE A 499 -31.24 1.02 7.20
CA ILE A 499 -31.53 2.36 6.68
C ILE A 499 -31.11 2.47 5.21
N ASN A 500 -29.88 2.06 4.89
CA ASN A 500 -29.37 2.08 3.52
C ASN A 500 -30.12 1.10 2.60
N ASN A 501 -30.45 -0.11 3.08
CA ASN A 501 -31.24 -1.07 2.32
C ASN A 501 -32.61 -0.51 1.93
N LYS A 502 -33.32 0.12 2.87
CA LYS A 502 -34.63 0.75 2.63
C LYS A 502 -34.54 1.89 1.61
N ALA A 503 -33.48 2.69 1.70
CA ALA A 503 -33.24 3.79 0.77
C ALA A 503 -32.93 3.32 -0.64
N ILE A 504 -32.09 2.28 -0.79
CA ILE A 504 -31.81 1.67 -2.09
C ILE A 504 -33.05 1.00 -2.68
N ALA A 505 -33.87 0.34 -1.86
CA ALA A 505 -35.08 -0.33 -2.33
C ALA A 505 -36.08 0.62 -3.02
N VAL A 506 -36.09 1.90 -2.66
CA VAL A 506 -36.93 2.93 -3.29
C VAL A 506 -36.17 3.75 -4.35
N SER A 507 -34.91 3.47 -4.60
CA SER A 507 -34.09 4.21 -5.55
C SER A 507 -34.26 3.66 -6.97
N THR A 508 -33.98 4.50 -7.98
CA THR A 508 -34.24 4.20 -9.40
C THR A 508 -32.98 4.21 -10.26
N GLY A 509 -31.83 4.56 -9.70
CA GLY A 509 -30.55 4.61 -10.40
C GLY A 509 -30.05 3.22 -10.80
N GLU A 510 -29.27 3.19 -11.88
CA GLU A 510 -28.56 1.99 -12.31
C GLU A 510 -27.37 1.71 -11.37
N LEU A 511 -26.77 2.77 -10.84
CA LEU A 511 -25.78 2.73 -9.77
C LEU A 511 -26.38 3.33 -8.50
N ALA A 512 -26.01 2.77 -7.35
CA ALA A 512 -26.33 3.28 -6.03
C ALA A 512 -25.04 3.74 -5.35
N LEU A 513 -25.07 4.94 -4.78
CA LEU A 513 -23.99 5.52 -3.99
C LEU A 513 -24.41 5.56 -2.53
N LEU A 514 -23.76 4.76 -1.69
CA LEU A 514 -23.81 4.94 -0.25
C LEU A 514 -22.95 6.14 0.10
N LEU A 515 -23.52 7.16 0.77
CA LEU A 515 -22.82 8.38 1.12
C LEU A 515 -23.22 8.81 2.54
N ASN A 516 -22.26 8.82 3.46
CA ASN A 516 -22.53 9.37 4.79
C ASN A 516 -22.86 10.86 4.71
N ASN A 517 -23.65 11.35 5.67
CA ASN A 517 -24.04 12.76 5.72
C ASN A 517 -22.86 13.71 6.02
N ASP A 518 -21.77 13.21 6.60
CA ASP A 518 -20.59 13.97 7.00
C ASP A 518 -19.43 13.95 5.98
N ILE A 519 -19.77 13.83 4.69
CA ILE A 519 -18.85 13.91 3.56
C ILE A 519 -18.93 15.28 2.88
N SER A 520 -17.77 15.85 2.54
CA SER A 520 -17.68 17.07 1.73
C SER A 520 -16.82 16.87 0.49
N MET A 521 -17.33 17.34 -0.65
CA MET A 521 -16.71 17.23 -1.97
C MET A 521 -15.58 18.25 -2.15
N LEU A 522 -14.45 17.79 -2.68
CA LEU A 522 -13.27 18.63 -2.95
C LEU A 522 -13.17 19.02 -4.43
N ASP A 523 -13.36 18.06 -5.33
CA ASP A 523 -13.28 18.24 -6.78
C ASP A 523 -14.64 17.91 -7.43
N ALA A 524 -15.03 18.62 -8.49
CA ALA A 524 -16.33 18.44 -9.13
C ALA A 524 -16.45 17.14 -9.94
N GLY A 525 -15.34 16.62 -10.48
CA GLY A 525 -15.31 15.45 -11.35
C GLY A 525 -15.28 14.10 -10.61
N TRP A 526 -15.25 14.10 -9.27
CA TRP A 526 -15.08 12.91 -8.44
C TRP A 526 -16.04 11.76 -8.77
N LEU A 527 -17.33 12.07 -9.01
CA LEU A 527 -18.34 11.04 -9.24
C LEU A 527 -18.25 10.47 -10.67
N LYS A 528 -17.91 11.31 -11.67
CA LYS A 528 -17.59 10.85 -13.02
C LYS A 528 -16.37 9.95 -13.02
N GLU A 529 -15.34 10.29 -12.23
CA GLU A 529 -14.14 9.47 -12.06
C GLU A 529 -14.50 8.07 -11.55
N MET A 530 -15.31 7.98 -10.49
CA MET A 530 -15.76 6.68 -9.97
C MET A 530 -16.65 5.93 -10.97
N ALA A 531 -17.58 6.61 -11.63
CA ALA A 531 -18.53 6.00 -12.56
C ALA A 531 -17.88 5.41 -13.82
N ARG A 532 -16.77 5.98 -14.31
CA ARG A 532 -16.04 5.48 -15.51
C ARG A 532 -15.53 4.05 -15.38
N TYR A 533 -15.24 3.60 -14.17
CA TYR A 533 -14.80 2.21 -13.94
C TYR A 533 -15.90 1.19 -14.28
N PHE A 534 -17.18 1.56 -14.20
CA PHE A 534 -18.30 0.68 -14.54
C PHE A 534 -18.47 0.43 -16.05
N ILE A 535 -17.61 1.01 -16.91
CA ILE A 535 -17.46 0.55 -18.29
C ILE A 535 -17.02 -0.92 -18.34
N ASP A 536 -16.21 -1.37 -17.36
CA ASP A 536 -15.93 -2.79 -17.19
C ASP A 536 -17.10 -3.47 -16.45
N PRO A 537 -17.81 -4.43 -17.09
CA PRO A 537 -18.91 -5.14 -16.44
C PRO A 537 -18.45 -5.98 -15.24
N LYS A 538 -17.15 -6.33 -15.14
CA LYS A 538 -16.59 -7.08 -14.01
C LYS A 538 -16.33 -6.22 -12.78
N ILE A 539 -16.44 -4.90 -12.86
CA ILE A 539 -16.32 -4.01 -11.71
C ILE A 539 -17.70 -3.88 -11.06
N GLY A 540 -17.75 -4.26 -9.77
CA GLY A 540 -18.97 -4.24 -8.96
C GLY A 540 -19.06 -3.04 -8.03
N ILE A 541 -17.93 -2.65 -7.41
CA ILE A 541 -17.86 -1.56 -6.44
C ILE A 541 -16.66 -0.65 -6.73
N VAL A 542 -16.84 0.66 -6.53
CA VAL A 542 -15.77 1.66 -6.57
C VAL A 542 -15.83 2.54 -5.32
N GLY A 543 -14.69 2.78 -4.67
CA GLY A 543 -14.55 3.69 -3.53
C GLY A 543 -13.49 4.78 -3.78
N PRO A 544 -13.68 5.99 -3.24
CA PRO A 544 -12.75 7.11 -3.41
C PRO A 544 -11.63 7.09 -2.36
N LYS A 545 -10.68 8.02 -2.47
CA LYS A 545 -9.79 8.41 -1.38
C LYS A 545 -10.53 9.33 -0.41
N LEU A 546 -10.52 9.00 0.88
CA LEU A 546 -11.06 9.87 1.92
C LEU A 546 -9.94 10.46 2.75
N LEU A 547 -10.01 11.76 2.97
CA LEU A 547 -9.14 12.52 3.86
C LEU A 547 -9.90 12.93 5.11
N TYR A 548 -9.18 13.11 6.20
CA TYR A 548 -9.64 13.88 7.34
C TYR A 548 -9.65 15.38 7.01
N PRO A 549 -10.36 16.22 7.80
CA PRO A 549 -10.35 17.67 7.60
C PRO A 549 -8.98 18.33 7.69
N ASP A 550 -8.00 17.70 8.33
CA ASP A 550 -6.60 18.17 8.41
C ASP A 550 -5.76 17.79 7.18
N GLY A 551 -6.38 17.18 6.16
CA GLY A 551 -5.72 16.76 4.92
C GLY A 551 -4.97 15.44 5.03
N THR A 552 -5.00 14.76 6.18
CA THR A 552 -4.37 13.45 6.35
C THR A 552 -5.26 12.32 5.83
N LEU A 553 -4.65 11.21 5.42
CA LEU A 553 -5.32 10.06 4.84
C LEU A 553 -6.18 9.35 5.89
N GLN A 554 -7.44 9.10 5.53
CA GLN A 554 -8.37 8.28 6.30
C GLN A 554 -8.66 6.96 5.61
N HIS A 555 -8.91 6.98 4.30
CA HIS A 555 -9.28 5.79 3.52
C HIS A 555 -8.47 5.65 2.23
N ALA A 556 -7.78 4.52 2.10
CA ALA A 556 -7.13 4.06 0.88
C ALA A 556 -7.44 2.57 0.62
N GLY A 557 -8.72 2.22 0.67
CA GLY A 557 -9.18 0.84 0.77
C GLY A 557 -9.19 0.30 2.21
N VAL A 558 -9.71 -0.91 2.37
CA VAL A 558 -9.77 -1.67 3.61
C VAL A 558 -9.01 -2.98 3.41
N THR A 559 -8.07 -3.26 4.31
CA THR A 559 -7.35 -4.54 4.35
C THR A 559 -8.09 -5.50 5.27
N ILE A 560 -8.50 -6.66 4.75
CA ILE A 560 -9.12 -7.70 5.58
C ILE A 560 -8.07 -8.41 6.44
N GLY A 561 -8.46 -8.85 7.63
CA GLY A 561 -7.57 -9.41 8.64
C GLY A 561 -6.84 -8.40 9.51
N LEU A 562 -6.72 -7.13 9.08
CA LEU A 562 -6.05 -6.09 9.86
C LEU A 562 -6.77 -5.90 11.20
N GLY A 563 -6.02 -5.95 12.31
CA GLY A 563 -6.60 -5.85 13.65
C GLY A 563 -7.50 -7.04 14.06
N GLY A 564 -7.56 -8.09 13.24
CA GLY A 564 -8.32 -9.32 13.47
C GLY A 564 -9.65 -9.44 12.73
N VAL A 565 -10.10 -8.40 12.02
CA VAL A 565 -11.26 -8.46 11.11
C VAL A 565 -10.97 -7.65 9.85
N ALA A 566 -10.84 -6.34 9.95
CA ALA A 566 -10.54 -5.45 8.83
C ALA A 566 -10.12 -4.08 9.35
N GLY A 567 -9.40 -3.31 8.54
CA GLY A 567 -9.10 -1.91 8.88
C GLY A 567 -8.39 -1.14 7.77
N HIS A 568 -8.28 0.17 7.99
CA HIS A 568 -7.58 1.09 7.11
C HIS A 568 -6.07 1.11 7.39
N ARG A 569 -5.27 1.26 6.33
CA ARG A 569 -3.81 1.37 6.43
C ARG A 569 -3.36 2.78 6.09
N CYS A 570 -2.16 3.13 6.56
CA CYS A 570 -1.54 4.43 6.33
C CYS A 570 -2.41 5.60 6.84
N VAL A 571 -3.33 5.33 7.77
CA VAL A 571 -4.15 6.36 8.42
C VAL A 571 -3.23 7.40 9.05
N GLY A 572 -3.53 8.69 8.81
CA GLY A 572 -2.73 9.82 9.29
C GLY A 572 -1.53 10.19 8.42
N TYR A 573 -1.30 9.50 7.30
CA TYR A 573 -0.28 9.92 6.32
C TYR A 573 -0.73 11.21 5.62
N PRO A 574 0.18 12.05 5.09
CA PRO A 574 -0.21 13.17 4.24
C PRO A 574 -1.11 12.71 3.07
N GLY A 575 -2.12 13.51 2.73
CA GLY A 575 -3.06 13.16 1.67
C GLY A 575 -2.43 13.02 0.28
N ASP A 576 -1.28 13.63 0.05
CA ASP A 576 -0.48 13.58 -1.19
C ASP A 576 0.67 12.58 -1.15
N GLU A 577 0.91 11.90 -0.02
CA GLU A 577 1.94 10.88 0.11
C GLU A 577 1.68 9.75 -0.90
N PRO A 578 2.59 9.49 -1.87
CA PRO A 578 2.39 8.47 -2.88
C PRO A 578 2.41 7.06 -2.29
N GLY A 579 2.97 6.90 -1.09
CA GLY A 579 3.16 5.62 -0.45
C GLY A 579 4.19 4.77 -1.18
N ARG A 580 4.53 3.64 -0.56
CA ARG A 580 5.54 2.75 -1.13
C ARG A 580 5.06 2.18 -2.47
N PHE A 581 5.92 2.24 -3.49
CA PHE A 581 5.63 1.82 -4.87
C PHE A 581 4.33 2.44 -5.41
N GLY A 582 4.05 3.71 -5.07
CA GLY A 582 2.88 4.44 -5.59
C GLY A 582 1.53 3.95 -5.08
N ARG A 583 1.49 3.07 -4.06
CA ARG A 583 0.25 2.43 -3.59
C ARG A 583 -0.79 3.38 -2.96
N LEU A 584 -0.53 4.67 -2.81
CA LEU A 584 -1.52 5.67 -2.37
C LEU A 584 -1.82 6.73 -3.47
N ALA A 585 -1.20 6.58 -4.65
CA ALA A 585 -1.34 7.45 -5.81
C ALA A 585 -1.85 6.72 -7.07
N LEU A 586 -1.93 5.38 -7.05
CA LEU A 586 -2.44 4.56 -8.16
C LEU A 586 -3.74 3.85 -7.78
N ALA A 587 -4.66 3.77 -8.74
CA ALA A 587 -5.89 2.98 -8.62
C ALA A 587 -5.57 1.49 -8.50
N GLN A 588 -6.35 0.75 -7.72
CA GLN A 588 -6.05 -0.65 -7.38
C GLN A 588 -7.32 -1.43 -7.15
N ASP A 589 -7.23 -2.73 -7.43
CA ASP A 589 -8.15 -3.70 -6.87
C ASP A 589 -7.86 -3.83 -5.37
N VAL A 590 -8.92 -3.81 -4.57
CA VAL A 590 -8.85 -3.93 -3.11
C VAL A 590 -9.88 -4.92 -2.61
N SER A 591 -9.68 -5.44 -1.39
CA SER A 591 -10.63 -6.39 -0.80
C SER A 591 -11.95 -5.72 -0.40
N CYS A 592 -11.90 -4.45 -0.01
CA CYS A 592 -13.05 -3.70 0.45
C CYS A 592 -12.78 -2.19 0.37
N VAL A 593 -13.84 -1.42 0.17
CA VAL A 593 -13.88 0.04 0.37
C VAL A 593 -14.93 0.36 1.43
N THR A 594 -14.81 1.52 2.09
CA THR A 594 -15.68 1.85 3.22
C THR A 594 -17.09 2.25 2.79
N GLY A 595 -18.10 1.92 3.59
CA GLY A 595 -19.47 2.39 3.40
C GLY A 595 -19.65 3.91 3.52
N ALA A 596 -18.65 4.65 4.02
CA ALA A 596 -18.74 6.11 4.10
C ALA A 596 -18.93 6.79 2.73
N CYS A 597 -18.33 6.22 1.68
CA CYS A 597 -18.59 6.57 0.30
C CYS A 597 -18.28 5.36 -0.61
N LEU A 598 -19.33 4.73 -1.16
CA LEU A 598 -19.22 3.49 -1.93
C LEU A 598 -20.23 3.50 -3.08
N LEU A 599 -19.73 3.45 -4.32
CA LEU A 599 -20.55 3.34 -5.54
C LEU A 599 -20.65 1.88 -5.96
N ILE A 600 -21.86 1.37 -6.19
CA ILE A 600 -22.13 -0.02 -6.56
C ILE A 600 -23.22 -0.12 -7.64
N ARG A 601 -23.19 -1.15 -8.48
CA ARG A 601 -24.33 -1.47 -9.35
C ARG A 601 -25.55 -1.83 -8.51
N ARG A 602 -26.69 -1.18 -8.73
CA ARG A 602 -27.91 -1.47 -7.95
C ARG A 602 -28.35 -2.93 -8.12
N SER A 603 -28.32 -3.43 -9.36
CA SER A 603 -28.64 -4.83 -9.65
C SER A 603 -27.76 -5.83 -8.87
N LEU A 604 -26.48 -5.49 -8.69
CA LEU A 604 -25.55 -6.31 -7.94
C LEU A 604 -25.78 -6.21 -6.44
N PHE A 605 -26.11 -5.02 -5.93
CA PHE A 605 -26.52 -4.83 -4.54
C PHE A 605 -27.73 -5.71 -4.20
N ASP A 606 -28.72 -5.76 -5.09
CA ASP A 606 -29.90 -6.62 -4.96
C ASP A 606 -29.54 -8.11 -5.06
N GLU A 607 -28.71 -8.49 -6.04
CA GLU A 607 -28.24 -9.87 -6.27
C GLU A 607 -27.57 -10.47 -5.02
N VAL A 608 -26.71 -9.69 -4.35
CA VAL A 608 -26.00 -10.17 -3.15
C VAL A 608 -26.83 -10.04 -1.86
N GLY A 609 -28.04 -9.46 -1.93
CA GLY A 609 -28.95 -9.30 -0.79
C GLY A 609 -28.69 -8.07 0.09
N GLY A 610 -28.07 -7.03 -0.46
CA GLY A 610 -27.83 -5.75 0.22
C GLY A 610 -26.89 -5.84 1.42
N LEU A 611 -27.02 -4.92 2.39
CA LEU A 611 -26.26 -4.94 3.65
C LEU A 611 -26.92 -5.89 4.67
N ASP A 612 -26.12 -6.62 5.45
CA ASP A 612 -26.64 -7.54 6.48
C ASP A 612 -27.13 -6.79 7.72
N ALA A 613 -28.39 -6.35 7.68
CA ALA A 613 -29.02 -5.61 8.76
C ALA A 613 -29.24 -6.40 10.06
N HIS A 614 -29.22 -7.74 10.00
CA HIS A 614 -29.46 -8.57 11.16
C HIS A 614 -28.18 -8.79 11.96
N ASN A 615 -27.10 -9.16 11.29
CA ASN A 615 -25.84 -9.53 11.94
C ASN A 615 -24.86 -8.37 12.03
N LEU A 616 -24.93 -7.41 11.10
CA LEU A 616 -23.99 -6.29 10.97
C LEU A 616 -24.74 -4.96 10.87
N PRO A 617 -25.50 -4.56 11.90
CA PRO A 617 -26.28 -3.33 11.87
C PRO A 617 -25.43 -2.05 11.81
N VAL A 618 -24.17 -2.06 12.25
CA VAL A 618 -23.35 -0.83 12.36
C VAL A 618 -21.92 -1.00 11.86
N ALA A 619 -21.22 -2.07 12.24
CA ALA A 619 -19.81 -2.27 11.89
C ALA A 619 -19.64 -3.42 10.89
N PHE A 620 -18.61 -3.31 10.03
CA PHE A 620 -18.20 -4.33 9.04
C PHE A 620 -19.25 -4.71 7.99
N ASN A 621 -20.37 -3.98 7.90
CA ASN A 621 -21.39 -4.22 6.88
C ASN A 621 -20.87 -4.01 5.45
N ASP A 622 -20.02 -3.00 5.27
CA ASP A 622 -19.28 -2.69 4.05
C ASP A 622 -18.27 -3.79 3.71
N VAL A 623 -17.55 -4.32 4.70
CA VAL A 623 -16.63 -5.45 4.54
C VAL A 623 -17.38 -6.70 4.10
N ASP A 624 -18.48 -7.05 4.75
CA ASP A 624 -19.29 -8.21 4.38
C ASP A 624 -19.90 -8.08 2.97
N LEU A 625 -20.42 -6.90 2.63
CA LEU A 625 -20.92 -6.61 1.28
C LEU A 625 -19.83 -6.78 0.23
N CYS A 626 -18.66 -6.19 0.45
CA CYS A 626 -17.52 -6.30 -0.46
C CYS A 626 -17.09 -7.77 -0.65
N LEU A 627 -17.02 -8.54 0.43
CA LEU A 627 -16.63 -9.95 0.33
C LEU A 627 -17.67 -10.78 -0.44
N ARG A 628 -18.98 -10.53 -0.25
CA ARG A 628 -20.04 -11.19 -1.04
C ARG A 628 -20.00 -10.80 -2.51
N VAL A 629 -19.79 -9.52 -2.82
CA VAL A 629 -19.63 -9.03 -4.19
C VAL A 629 -18.45 -9.71 -4.89
N GLN A 630 -17.35 -9.94 -4.18
CA GLN A 630 -16.23 -10.72 -4.71
C GLN A 630 -16.55 -12.20 -4.88
N GLU A 631 -17.35 -12.82 -4.00
CA GLU A 631 -17.82 -14.20 -4.20
C GLU A 631 -18.72 -14.32 -5.43
N ALA A 632 -19.48 -13.26 -5.78
CA ALA A 632 -20.23 -13.16 -7.02
C ALA A 632 -19.34 -12.93 -8.26
N GLY A 633 -18.01 -12.85 -8.10
CA GLY A 633 -17.05 -12.75 -9.21
C GLY A 633 -16.72 -11.32 -9.66
N TYR A 634 -17.14 -10.30 -8.91
CA TYR A 634 -16.88 -8.90 -9.23
C TYR A 634 -15.65 -8.35 -8.52
N ARG A 635 -14.99 -7.40 -9.19
CA ARG A 635 -13.84 -6.66 -8.66
C ARG A 635 -14.29 -5.41 -7.93
N ILE A 636 -13.47 -5.00 -6.96
CA ILE A 636 -13.69 -3.81 -6.14
C ILE A 636 -12.50 -2.90 -6.31
N ILE A 637 -12.75 -1.67 -6.76
CA ILE A 637 -11.70 -0.72 -7.08
C ILE A 637 -11.67 0.39 -6.04
N TRP A 638 -10.47 0.73 -5.60
CA TRP A 638 -10.20 1.99 -4.94
C TRP A 638 -9.47 2.93 -5.91
N THR A 639 -9.97 4.17 -6.05
CA THR A 639 -9.34 5.19 -6.89
C THR A 639 -8.83 6.38 -6.06
N PRO A 640 -7.55 6.77 -6.21
CA PRO A 640 -7.01 7.98 -5.59
C PRO A 640 -7.42 9.26 -6.32
N TYR A 641 -8.08 9.15 -7.48
CA TYR A 641 -8.41 10.28 -8.33
C TYR A 641 -9.79 10.89 -8.04
N ALA A 642 -10.59 10.23 -7.21
CA ALA A 642 -11.74 10.82 -6.54
C ALA A 642 -11.37 11.06 -5.08
N VAL A 643 -11.27 12.32 -4.67
CA VAL A 643 -10.85 12.70 -3.31
C VAL A 643 -11.95 13.48 -2.62
N LEU A 644 -12.35 13.01 -1.44
CA LEU A 644 -13.38 13.64 -0.60
C LEU A 644 -12.84 13.80 0.82
N THR A 645 -13.43 14.72 1.57
CA THR A 645 -13.18 14.83 3.02
C THR A 645 -14.31 14.18 3.78
N HIS A 646 -13.99 13.35 4.77
CA HIS A 646 -14.95 12.73 5.68
C HIS A 646 -14.71 13.23 7.10
N HIS A 647 -15.71 13.89 7.67
CA HIS A 647 -15.61 14.58 8.96
C HIS A 647 -15.75 13.65 10.19
N GLU A 648 -15.50 12.35 9.98
CA GLU A 648 -15.58 11.19 10.89
C GLU A 648 -16.43 11.35 12.16
N SER A 649 -17.61 10.72 12.16
CA SER A 649 -18.39 10.36 13.36
C SER A 649 -18.71 11.53 14.31
N LYS A 650 -18.71 12.79 13.82
CA LYS A 650 -19.19 13.96 14.57
C LYS A 650 -20.60 13.73 15.15
N SER A 651 -21.44 12.99 14.45
CA SER A 651 -22.82 12.68 14.84
C SER A 651 -23.00 11.44 15.73
N ARG A 652 -22.02 10.53 15.80
CA ARG A 652 -22.20 9.16 16.36
C ARG A 652 -21.40 8.86 17.62
N GLY A 653 -20.21 9.44 17.77
CA GLY A 653 -19.26 9.11 18.85
C GLY A 653 -18.67 7.69 18.78
N SER A 654 -17.88 7.29 19.78
CA SER A 654 -17.11 6.03 19.79
C SER A 654 -17.93 4.78 20.13
N ASP A 655 -17.62 3.65 19.47
CA ASP A 655 -18.20 2.32 19.75
C ASP A 655 -17.54 1.58 20.93
N LEU A 656 -16.55 2.18 21.59
CA LEU A 656 -15.68 1.52 22.56
C LEU A 656 -16.18 1.56 24.01
N ALA A 657 -17.45 1.90 24.24
CA ALA A 657 -18.03 2.01 25.58
C ALA A 657 -19.46 1.43 25.66
N GLY A 658 -19.79 0.84 26.81
CA GLY A 658 -21.14 0.39 27.16
C GLY A 658 -21.73 -0.65 26.20
N GLU A 659 -23.01 -0.48 25.87
CA GLU A 659 -23.76 -1.39 25.00
C GLU A 659 -23.21 -1.44 23.56
N LYS A 660 -22.61 -0.35 23.07
CA LYS A 660 -21.97 -0.29 21.74
C LYS A 660 -20.81 -1.27 21.62
N LEU A 661 -20.02 -1.44 22.70
CA LEU A 661 -18.92 -2.41 22.73
C LEU A 661 -19.44 -3.85 22.65
N VAL A 662 -20.54 -4.16 23.34
CA VAL A 662 -21.15 -5.51 23.31
C VAL A 662 -21.67 -5.82 21.91
N ARG A 663 -22.34 -4.87 21.24
CA ARG A 663 -22.76 -5.00 19.84
C ARG A 663 -21.55 -5.23 18.93
N PHE A 664 -20.53 -4.38 19.03
CA PHE A 664 -19.32 -4.48 18.22
C PHE A 664 -18.64 -5.84 18.38
N GLN A 665 -18.58 -6.39 19.59
CA GLN A 665 -18.04 -7.73 19.83
C GLN A 665 -18.85 -8.84 19.14
N ARG A 666 -20.19 -8.72 19.07
CA ARG A 666 -21.03 -9.67 18.31
C ARG A 666 -20.76 -9.58 16.82
N GLU A 667 -20.65 -8.37 16.27
CA GLU A 667 -20.32 -8.13 14.85
C GLU A 667 -18.93 -8.71 14.50
N VAL A 668 -17.92 -8.51 15.37
CA VAL A 668 -16.59 -9.15 15.24
C VAL A 668 -16.69 -10.67 15.23
N GLN A 669 -17.47 -11.25 16.15
CA GLN A 669 -17.61 -12.70 16.25
C GLN A 669 -18.32 -13.28 15.02
N PHE A 670 -19.33 -12.58 14.49
CA PHE A 670 -20.00 -12.95 13.26
C PHE A 670 -19.02 -12.96 12.08
N MET A 671 -18.27 -11.86 11.89
CA MET A 671 -17.26 -11.77 10.82
C MET A 671 -16.22 -12.88 10.89
N ARG A 672 -15.73 -13.22 12.09
CA ARG A 672 -14.79 -14.32 12.28
C ARG A 672 -15.41 -15.68 11.96
N THR A 673 -16.67 -15.87 12.30
CA THR A 673 -17.38 -17.14 12.07
C THR A 673 -17.68 -17.33 10.59
N LYS A 674 -18.18 -16.29 9.90
CA LYS A 674 -18.53 -16.33 8.47
C LYS A 674 -17.30 -16.29 7.57
N TRP A 675 -16.38 -15.38 7.83
CA TRP A 675 -15.27 -15.06 6.91
C TRP A 675 -13.89 -15.51 7.37
N GLY A 676 -13.75 -16.19 8.50
CA GLY A 676 -12.46 -16.43 9.18
C GLY A 676 -11.31 -16.94 8.28
N LYS A 677 -11.59 -17.81 7.31
CA LYS A 677 -10.59 -18.29 6.34
C LYS A 677 -10.11 -17.19 5.38
N ARG A 678 -11.02 -16.32 4.94
CA ARG A 678 -10.74 -15.19 4.04
C ARG A 678 -10.02 -14.05 4.77
N LEU A 679 -10.37 -13.83 6.04
CA LEU A 679 -9.74 -12.78 6.86
C LEU A 679 -8.24 -13.00 7.10
N VAL A 680 -7.72 -14.23 6.98
CA VAL A 680 -6.28 -14.48 7.18
C VAL A 680 -5.44 -14.30 5.90
N SER A 681 -6.08 -14.10 4.75
CA SER A 681 -5.43 -14.06 3.44
C SER A 681 -6.12 -13.06 2.51
N ASP A 682 -5.83 -11.77 2.69
CA ASP A 682 -6.21 -10.72 1.75
C ASP A 682 -5.34 -10.78 0.48
N PRO A 683 -5.92 -11.01 -0.72
CA PRO A 683 -5.15 -11.12 -1.96
C PRO A 683 -4.43 -9.82 -2.33
N PHE A 684 -4.95 -8.66 -1.94
CA PHE A 684 -4.36 -7.36 -2.29
C PHE A 684 -3.37 -6.85 -1.22
N PHE A 685 -3.05 -7.70 -0.24
CA PHE A 685 -2.12 -7.41 0.84
C PHE A 685 -1.15 -8.56 1.13
N ASN A 686 0.10 -8.37 0.67
CA ASN A 686 1.15 -9.38 0.69
C ASN A 686 1.34 -10.04 2.09
N PRO A 687 1.48 -11.38 2.13
CA PRO A 687 1.62 -12.13 3.39
C PRO A 687 2.90 -11.87 4.18
N ASN A 688 3.90 -11.22 3.58
CA ASN A 688 5.13 -10.76 4.24
C ASN A 688 4.93 -9.43 5.00
N LEU A 689 3.75 -8.80 4.87
CA LEU A 689 3.39 -7.58 5.58
C LEU A 689 2.45 -7.85 6.77
N SER A 690 2.62 -7.06 7.83
CA SER A 690 1.92 -7.24 9.11
C SER A 690 0.45 -6.82 9.06
N LEU A 691 -0.43 -7.68 9.56
CA LEU A 691 -1.86 -7.39 9.83
C LEU A 691 -2.10 -6.86 11.26
N GLN A 692 -1.04 -6.51 12.00
CA GLN A 692 -1.17 -6.06 13.39
C GLN A 692 -1.14 -4.54 13.56
N THR A 693 -0.67 -3.80 12.55
CA THR A 693 -0.47 -2.35 12.65
C THR A 693 -0.96 -1.62 11.41
N ILE A 694 -1.56 -0.45 11.60
CA ILE A 694 -1.96 0.44 10.50
C ILE A 694 -0.76 1.02 9.73
N ILE A 695 0.39 1.12 10.41
CA ILE A 695 1.67 1.53 9.83
C ILE A 695 2.28 0.34 9.08
N PRO A 696 2.74 0.50 7.82
CA PRO A 696 3.48 -0.54 7.10
C PRO A 696 4.64 -1.12 7.91
N SER A 697 4.62 -2.43 8.13
CA SER A 697 5.69 -3.18 8.81
C SER A 697 5.73 -4.63 8.31
N LEU A 698 6.86 -5.31 8.55
CA LEU A 698 7.03 -6.72 8.18
C LEU A 698 6.22 -7.62 9.11
N ALA A 699 5.63 -8.67 8.55
CA ALA A 699 5.06 -9.75 9.34
C ALA A 699 6.19 -10.54 10.05
N HIS A 700 5.96 -10.89 11.32
CA HIS A 700 6.90 -11.69 12.10
C HIS A 700 6.16 -12.75 12.93
N PRO A 701 6.16 -14.04 12.52
CA PRO A 701 6.72 -14.54 11.26
C PRO A 701 5.89 -14.09 10.04
N PRO A 702 6.44 -14.17 8.82
CA PRO A 702 5.67 -14.08 7.58
C PRO A 702 4.49 -15.05 7.56
N ARG A 703 3.41 -14.63 6.90
CA ARG A 703 2.25 -15.50 6.66
C ARG A 703 2.42 -16.38 5.42
N ALA A 704 3.43 -16.09 4.58
CA ALA A 704 3.74 -16.88 3.40
C ALA A 704 4.26 -18.26 3.83
N GLN A 705 3.67 -19.31 3.30
CA GLN A 705 4.12 -20.68 3.58
C GLN A 705 5.38 -20.99 2.79
N ARG A 706 6.26 -21.81 3.38
CA ARG A 706 7.39 -22.42 2.69
C ARG A 706 7.02 -23.87 2.37
N PRO A 707 6.88 -24.25 1.09
CA PRO A 707 6.38 -25.58 0.72
C PRO A 707 7.18 -26.74 1.33
N TRP A 708 8.50 -26.56 1.51
CA TRP A 708 9.41 -27.54 2.10
C TRP A 708 9.38 -27.59 3.65
N LYS A 709 8.58 -26.78 4.35
CA LYS A 709 8.46 -26.84 5.82
C LYS A 709 7.15 -27.53 6.17
N HIS A 710 7.19 -28.86 6.24
CA HIS A 710 6.08 -29.71 6.68
C HIS A 710 5.94 -29.78 8.20
#